data_AF-A0A2T4VK83-F1
#
_entry.id   AF-A0A2T4VK83-F1
#
_cell.length_a   1.000
_cell.length_b   1.000
_cell.length_c   1.000
_cell.angle_alpha   90.00
_cell.angle_beta   90.00
_cell.angle_gamma   90.00
#
_symmetry.space_group_name_H-M   'P 1'
#
loop_
_entity.id
_entity.type
_entity.pdbx_description
1 polymer ?
#
loop_
_entity_poly.entity_id
_entity_poly.type
_entity_poly.pdbx_seq_one_letter_code
_entity_poly.pdbx_strand_id
1 'polypeptide(L)'
;MAATVIKDVVVLLPGLLGSVLVDRNGKEIWGLSGGALLRALTSLGGSVESLALKSDSGGELADDGVRASKVLPDTQLLPGFWKVDGYTQVARTLESRLGLIPGANFFTFPYDWRRDIRITAKRLASEAEGWLYQWRTKNGGTPESRLILVGHSMGGIVARYFLECLGGWKNTRALITFGTPHRGSFMALQALALGFRKSLGPVKLFDLSEMVRSLPSAYQLLPTYPSIEMPDKRLVRPGEAQGIPNLDPKRAAEGLAFQREIQSAVESNLRNSEYIERGYHLHPVVGTFQPTLQGARVGASGLEMLSTLPDGRDMGGDGTVPRVSAMPVEERDHVRAMYSPTSHASLQNAFEVLAHVEGVLTGTQINLNEFRAAPRSLSLHIDDAYAHDEPVTVRVRPSEEPVSLQAYVVNADTGQSFQQTLERTSDGTHEGTLRPLPPGVYRVVVKGGPEVVPVANVFAVFPGESALSKDPDGEGKQPVRPRSPVPVPGPRRGIGDDSLEEFLPNLGGLIVLPQEGDDGDRSTDPAHPKVPVSESKDEGQSIVRHPALKPLDIARPGQVLRLSVDLLETQHPDTESAGLSISKLEPNWSRLPIEVRLLCSDLMFEPDGDKGIVMVQRNKKSIAATFSAIVNPNASGELTVVATFEYGGRFCGAARRVIPIEPGAAGLPGPSSSGVATGSSSRDRDPSVQGQSVFAIEADAQEPHLTVQIHRLEKGNPRRLYWMLQVPVDCEGLPSRLSGEVDLGSDPAAFFQSVANAAREQRPGEHYEWFLGLGQLLYQRTPAAFRETFRALRHQYGKGFPIQFITDDPYIPWELMTPTDVQDAGLLCVQHPVARWFLDYQTSLTARLPQGEILTIAPDYQYHPHLAPLPEAQEESRQLSSRFGAIRVPGSRKRVLSVLTEGHFNSVGLLHFAGHGKYSGDPVSPSHIYLEDGFLRTLDVRNPKVSLGRKFRPLVIFNACEVGAATDMLGSVGGWAEAFVSERFSGFIAPLWPVQDAHARHVVEHLVEGLRENGLTVGEALRLLREREAHKSPTYLSYVFVGDVMARLPSAVSAAHSAAA
;
A
#
# COMPACT_ATOMS: atom_id res chain seq x y z
N MET A 1 18.88 4.63 16.14
CA MET A 1 20.14 4.58 15.36
C MET A 1 20.64 6.01 15.18
N ALA A 2 21.94 6.26 15.33
CA ALA A 2 22.52 7.57 15.00
C ALA A 2 22.32 7.84 13.50
N ALA A 3 21.89 9.05 13.13
CA ALA A 3 21.66 9.41 11.73
C ALA A 3 22.93 9.17 10.90
N THR A 4 22.80 8.46 9.78
CA THR A 4 23.90 8.25 8.84
C THR A 4 24.32 9.61 8.28
N VAL A 5 25.51 10.08 8.66
CA VAL A 5 26.03 11.38 8.24
C VAL A 5 26.39 11.33 6.76
N ILE A 6 25.71 12.11 5.92
CA ILE A 6 26.03 12.25 4.50
C ILE A 6 27.35 13.01 4.35
N LYS A 7 28.36 12.34 3.79
CA LYS A 7 29.71 12.91 3.60
C LYS A 7 29.87 13.67 2.28
N ASP A 8 28.86 13.69 1.42
CA ASP A 8 28.87 14.37 0.13
C ASP A 8 28.17 15.73 0.20
N VAL A 9 28.44 16.60 -0.78
CA VAL A 9 27.76 17.91 -0.92
C VAL A 9 26.52 17.76 -1.78
N VAL A 10 25.34 18.07 -1.23
CA VAL A 10 24.05 17.95 -1.92
C VAL A 10 23.62 19.32 -2.45
N VAL A 11 23.25 19.39 -3.74
CA VAL A 11 22.79 20.63 -4.40
C VAL A 11 21.41 20.45 -4.99
N LEU A 12 20.44 21.28 -4.57
CA LEU A 12 19.07 21.29 -5.09
C LEU A 12 18.90 22.34 -6.19
N LEU A 13 18.53 21.91 -7.39
CA LEU A 13 18.31 22.75 -8.57
C LEU A 13 16.82 22.78 -8.94
N PRO A 14 16.16 23.95 -8.89
CA PRO A 14 14.75 24.06 -9.25
C PRO A 14 14.53 23.97 -10.78
N GLY A 15 13.28 23.77 -11.20
CA GLY A 15 12.84 23.82 -12.59
C GLY A 15 12.58 25.24 -13.13
N LEU A 16 12.05 25.30 -14.36
CA LEU A 16 11.58 26.55 -14.97
C LEU A 16 10.58 27.24 -14.03
N LEU A 17 10.68 28.57 -13.89
CA LEU A 17 9.91 29.38 -12.93
C LEU A 17 10.15 29.09 -11.44
N GLY A 18 11.04 28.15 -11.10
CA GLY A 18 11.27 27.69 -9.73
C GLY A 18 12.25 28.53 -8.90
N SER A 19 12.70 29.68 -9.42
CA SER A 19 13.52 30.65 -8.69
C SER A 19 12.86 32.01 -8.68
N VAL A 20 12.98 32.73 -7.55
CA VAL A 20 12.58 34.14 -7.41
C VAL A 20 13.55 35.02 -8.20
N LEU A 21 13.03 35.91 -9.05
CA LEU A 21 13.79 36.89 -9.81
C LEU A 21 13.56 38.31 -9.27
N VAL A 22 14.64 39.07 -9.16
CA VAL A 22 14.64 40.47 -8.70
C VAL A 22 15.35 41.37 -9.71
N ASP A 23 14.93 42.63 -9.80
CA ASP A 23 15.60 43.65 -10.62
C ASP A 23 16.88 44.22 -9.96
N ARG A 24 17.52 45.21 -10.61
CA ARG A 24 18.76 45.85 -10.14
C ARG A 24 18.60 46.52 -8.77
N ASN A 25 17.40 46.94 -8.44
CA ASN A 25 17.07 47.60 -7.17
C ASN A 25 16.65 46.59 -6.09
N GLY A 26 16.68 45.29 -6.40
CA GLY A 26 16.25 44.22 -5.50
C GLY A 26 14.74 44.06 -5.41
N LYS A 27 13.96 44.71 -6.29
CA LYS A 27 12.50 44.54 -6.34
C LYS A 27 12.17 43.19 -6.98
N GLU A 28 11.34 42.40 -6.30
CA GLU A 28 10.86 41.13 -6.86
C GLU A 28 10.02 41.39 -8.10
N ILE A 29 10.44 40.81 -9.23
CA ILE A 29 9.69 40.81 -10.50
C ILE A 29 9.05 39.44 -10.76
N TRP A 30 9.48 38.42 -10.01
CA TRP A 30 8.90 37.08 -9.97
C TRP A 30 9.19 36.44 -8.61
N GLY A 31 8.19 36.25 -7.74
CA GLY A 31 8.36 35.75 -6.36
C GLY A 31 7.19 36.17 -5.46
N LEU A 32 6.94 35.41 -4.37
CA LEU A 32 5.95 35.58 -3.27
C LEU A 32 5.07 36.86 -3.29
N SER A 33 3.74 36.83 -3.27
CA SER A 33 2.75 35.98 -2.58
C SER A 33 1.61 35.59 -3.54
N GLY A 34 0.92 34.47 -3.29
CA GLY A 34 -0.19 33.99 -4.14
C GLY A 34 -1.31 35.02 -4.38
N GLY A 35 -1.43 36.03 -3.51
CA GLY A 35 -2.30 37.20 -3.73
C GLY A 35 -1.65 38.33 -4.52
N ALA A 36 -0.34 38.58 -4.40
CA ALA A 36 0.36 39.65 -5.11
C ALA A 36 0.62 39.32 -6.59
N LEU A 37 0.90 38.05 -6.93
CA LEU A 37 1.14 37.65 -8.32
C LEU A 37 -0.14 37.71 -9.16
N LEU A 38 -1.27 37.26 -8.60
CA LEU A 38 -2.59 37.37 -9.23
C LEU A 38 -2.97 38.85 -9.39
N ARG A 39 -2.74 39.68 -8.35
CA ARG A 39 -2.96 41.14 -8.41
C ARG A 39 -2.06 41.81 -9.47
N ALA A 40 -0.77 41.49 -9.53
CA ALA A 40 0.18 42.04 -10.49
C ALA A 40 -0.11 41.65 -11.95
N LEU A 41 -0.63 40.44 -12.18
CA LEU A 41 -1.07 39.98 -13.50
C LEU A 41 -2.42 40.59 -13.91
N THR A 42 -3.31 40.88 -12.95
CA THR A 42 -4.59 41.55 -13.21
C THR A 42 -4.50 43.08 -13.26
N SER A 43 -3.46 43.69 -12.68
CA SER A 43 -3.24 45.13 -12.69
C SER A 43 -2.37 45.54 -13.89
N LEU A 44 -3.02 45.81 -15.03
CA LEU A 44 -2.46 46.55 -16.16
C LEU A 44 -1.04 46.12 -16.64
N GLY A 45 -0.85 44.86 -17.06
CA GLY A 45 0.14 44.40 -18.08
C GLY A 45 1.66 44.63 -17.90
N GLY A 46 2.12 45.63 -17.15
CA GLY A 46 3.50 46.11 -17.13
C GLY A 46 4.48 45.24 -16.34
N SER A 47 3.99 44.34 -15.47
CA SER A 47 4.81 43.39 -14.72
C SER A 47 5.31 42.21 -15.56
N VAL A 48 4.64 41.90 -16.67
CA VAL A 48 5.00 40.79 -17.57
C VAL A 48 5.94 41.26 -18.67
N GLU A 49 5.73 42.47 -19.19
CA GLU A 49 6.64 43.08 -20.17
C GLU A 49 8.06 43.26 -19.61
N SER A 50 8.21 43.44 -18.30
CA SER A 50 9.52 43.51 -17.64
C SER A 50 10.25 42.16 -17.54
N LEU A 51 9.55 41.03 -17.71
CA LEU A 51 10.13 39.68 -17.68
C LEU A 51 10.59 39.22 -19.06
N ALA A 52 10.03 39.76 -20.13
CA ALA A 52 10.42 39.45 -21.50
C ALA A 52 11.85 39.95 -21.79
N LEU A 53 12.67 39.10 -22.41
CA LEU A 53 14.03 39.48 -22.80
C LEU A 53 13.96 40.37 -24.05
N LYS A 54 14.47 41.60 -23.93
CA LYS A 54 14.46 42.59 -25.02
C LYS A 54 15.51 42.33 -26.10
N SER A 55 16.55 41.54 -25.80
CA SER A 55 17.50 41.04 -26.81
C SER A 55 18.27 39.80 -26.32
N ASP A 56 18.68 38.96 -27.27
CA ASP A 56 19.56 37.79 -27.05
C ASP A 56 21.05 38.17 -26.97
N SER A 57 21.37 39.43 -27.26
CA SER A 57 22.64 39.83 -27.88
C SER A 57 23.82 40.11 -26.95
N GLY A 58 23.86 39.60 -25.71
CA GLY A 58 25.04 39.83 -24.85
C GLY A 58 25.78 38.61 -24.34
N GLY A 59 25.38 37.38 -24.69
CA GLY A 59 26.06 36.19 -24.18
C GLY A 59 26.17 36.20 -22.63
N GLU A 60 27.30 35.74 -22.07
CA GLU A 60 27.60 35.79 -20.63
C GLU A 60 27.55 37.20 -20.00
N LEU A 61 27.54 38.27 -20.82
CA LEU A 61 27.68 39.67 -20.40
C LEU A 61 26.39 40.50 -20.59
N ALA A 62 25.28 39.90 -21.04
CA ALA A 62 23.99 40.58 -21.19
C ALA A 62 23.30 40.76 -19.81
N ASP A 63 23.83 41.61 -18.96
CA ASP A 63 23.17 41.95 -17.68
C ASP A 63 21.94 42.85 -17.95
N ASP A 64 20.76 42.24 -18.07
CA ASP A 64 19.47 42.96 -18.12
C ASP A 64 19.06 43.49 -16.74
N GLY A 65 19.90 43.32 -15.73
CA GLY A 65 19.66 43.75 -14.37
C GLY A 65 18.82 42.81 -13.54
N VAL A 66 18.51 41.62 -14.05
CA VAL A 66 17.70 40.64 -13.33
C VAL A 66 18.60 39.55 -12.77
N ARG A 67 18.39 39.20 -11.50
CA ARG A 67 19.11 38.12 -10.83
C ARG A 67 18.17 37.21 -10.07
N ALA A 68 18.55 35.95 -9.94
CA ALA A 68 17.85 35.02 -9.07
C ALA A 68 18.30 35.19 -7.62
N SER A 69 17.34 35.21 -6.68
CA SER A 69 17.62 35.47 -5.26
C SER A 69 17.49 34.22 -4.39
N LYS A 70 16.44 33.42 -4.58
CA LYS A 70 16.15 32.20 -3.79
C LYS A 70 15.31 31.21 -4.60
N VAL A 71 15.33 29.94 -4.21
CA VAL A 71 14.39 28.96 -4.75
C VAL A 71 12.97 29.30 -4.28
N LEU A 72 11.96 28.93 -5.07
CA LEU A 72 10.58 29.28 -4.78
C LEU A 72 10.08 28.51 -3.52
N PRO A 73 9.68 29.18 -2.43
CA PRO A 73 9.46 28.47 -1.17
C PRO A 73 8.10 27.76 -1.10
N ASP A 74 7.00 28.42 -1.45
CA ASP A 74 5.63 27.93 -1.22
C ASP A 74 4.88 27.61 -2.52
N THR A 75 3.78 26.85 -2.41
CA THR A 75 2.89 26.48 -3.50
C THR A 75 2.43 27.72 -4.27
N GLN A 76 2.74 27.78 -5.56
CA GLN A 76 2.25 28.83 -6.45
C GLN A 76 1.30 28.25 -7.48
N LEU A 77 0.10 28.83 -7.52
CA LEU A 77 -0.92 28.53 -8.51
C LEU A 77 -1.12 29.76 -9.40
N LEU A 78 -0.86 29.58 -10.68
CA LEU A 78 -1.28 30.47 -11.74
C LEU A 78 -2.37 29.74 -12.55
N PRO A 79 -3.66 30.11 -12.38
CA PRO A 79 -4.78 29.41 -12.99
C PRO A 79 -4.64 29.25 -14.50
N GLY A 80 -4.51 28.01 -14.96
CA GLY A 80 -4.33 27.68 -16.38
C GLY A 80 -2.94 27.93 -16.93
N PHE A 81 -1.94 28.30 -16.11
CA PHE A 81 -0.55 28.53 -16.52
C PHE A 81 0.48 27.63 -15.84
N TRP A 82 0.52 27.63 -14.51
CA TRP A 82 1.59 26.94 -13.78
C TRP A 82 1.12 26.52 -12.39
N LYS A 83 1.48 25.31 -11.99
CA LYS A 83 1.34 24.79 -10.63
C LYS A 83 2.72 24.31 -10.21
N VAL A 84 3.21 24.75 -9.06
CA VAL A 84 4.38 24.13 -8.43
C VAL A 84 4.19 24.18 -6.94
N ASP A 85 4.50 23.08 -6.27
CA ASP A 85 4.32 22.92 -4.83
C ASP A 85 5.47 23.52 -3.99
N GLY A 86 6.19 24.50 -4.57
CA GLY A 86 7.38 25.09 -3.96
C GLY A 86 8.52 24.08 -3.74
N TYR A 87 9.59 24.52 -3.09
CA TYR A 87 10.79 23.72 -2.77
C TYR A 87 11.08 23.65 -1.27
N THR A 88 10.25 24.28 -0.41
CA THR A 88 10.49 24.30 1.04
C THR A 88 10.45 22.90 1.64
N GLN A 89 9.49 22.06 1.23
CA GLN A 89 9.33 20.72 1.81
C GLN A 89 10.51 19.82 1.46
N VAL A 90 10.88 19.70 0.18
CA VAL A 90 12.06 18.92 -0.23
C VAL A 90 13.35 19.41 0.45
N ALA A 91 13.56 20.73 0.56
CA ALA A 91 14.73 21.26 1.25
C ALA A 91 14.73 20.89 2.75
N ARG A 92 13.60 21.09 3.45
CA ARG A 92 13.47 20.70 4.86
C ARG A 92 13.63 19.21 5.08
N THR A 93 13.14 18.37 4.18
CA THR A 93 13.29 16.91 4.29
C THR A 93 14.74 16.51 4.14
N LEU A 94 15.45 17.07 3.15
CA LEU A 94 16.89 16.85 2.97
C LEU A 94 17.69 17.32 4.19
N GLU A 95 17.36 18.47 4.78
CA GLU A 95 18.01 18.97 5.99
C GLU A 95 17.73 18.08 7.22
N SER A 96 16.44 17.89 7.54
CA SER A 96 16.02 17.29 8.82
C SER A 96 16.16 15.77 8.89
N ARG A 97 15.93 15.04 7.78
CA ARG A 97 15.99 13.57 7.79
C ARG A 97 17.39 13.03 7.54
N LEU A 98 18.20 13.74 6.76
CA LEU A 98 19.56 13.31 6.40
C LEU A 98 20.66 14.04 7.18
N GLY A 99 20.29 14.97 8.07
CA GLY A 99 21.25 15.74 8.86
C GLY A 99 22.16 16.63 8.01
N LEU A 100 21.69 17.03 6.83
CA LEU A 100 22.43 17.94 5.97
C LEU A 100 22.45 19.35 6.56
N ILE A 101 23.58 20.02 6.42
CA ILE A 101 23.88 21.32 7.03
C ILE A 101 23.83 22.39 5.94
N PRO A 102 22.82 23.29 5.96
CA PRO A 102 22.74 24.40 5.01
C PRO A 102 24.01 25.25 5.02
N GLY A 103 24.54 25.54 3.83
CA GLY A 103 25.74 26.35 3.66
C GLY A 103 27.06 25.60 3.92
N ALA A 104 27.02 24.32 4.32
CA ALA A 104 28.20 23.49 4.49
C ALA A 104 28.22 22.30 3.52
N ASN A 105 27.28 21.37 3.63
CA ASN A 105 27.12 20.23 2.70
C ASN A 105 25.73 20.18 2.05
N PHE A 106 24.92 21.23 2.20
CA PHE A 106 23.68 21.39 1.46
C PHE A 106 23.50 22.82 0.94
N PHE A 107 23.19 22.92 -0.36
CA PHE A 107 23.02 24.17 -1.07
C PHE A 107 21.78 24.13 -1.97
N THR A 108 20.99 25.20 -1.97
CA THR A 108 19.99 25.44 -3.02
C THR A 108 20.60 26.33 -4.10
N PHE A 109 20.35 26.03 -5.37
CA PHE A 109 20.92 26.78 -6.49
C PHE A 109 19.84 27.55 -7.28
N PRO A 110 19.42 28.74 -6.83
CA PRO A 110 18.50 29.58 -7.60
C PRO A 110 19.21 30.17 -8.83
N TYR A 111 18.52 30.22 -9.97
CA TYR A 111 19.07 30.72 -11.22
C TYR A 111 18.01 31.43 -12.09
N ASP A 112 18.47 32.29 -13.01
CA ASP A 112 17.59 32.96 -13.97
C ASP A 112 17.13 31.97 -15.03
N TRP A 113 15.94 31.43 -14.81
CA TRP A 113 15.32 30.39 -15.64
C TRP A 113 14.95 30.88 -17.05
N ARG A 114 15.09 32.18 -17.35
CA ARG A 114 14.82 32.77 -18.67
C ARG A 114 15.97 32.57 -19.65
N ARG A 115 17.20 32.45 -19.15
CA ARG A 115 18.43 32.53 -19.95
C ARG A 115 18.82 31.19 -20.56
N ASP A 116 19.79 31.23 -21.47
CA ASP A 116 20.42 30.03 -22.01
C ASP A 116 21.00 29.18 -20.86
N ILE A 117 20.58 27.91 -20.81
CA ILE A 117 20.97 26.93 -19.79
C ILE A 117 22.50 26.80 -19.66
N ARG A 118 23.27 27.02 -20.73
CA ARG A 118 24.74 26.98 -20.71
C ARG A 118 25.33 27.98 -19.71
N ILE A 119 24.75 29.17 -19.61
CA ILE A 119 25.20 30.23 -18.69
C ILE A 119 25.01 29.76 -17.25
N THR A 120 23.83 29.21 -16.96
CA THR A 120 23.52 28.66 -15.64
C THR A 120 24.42 27.48 -15.28
N ALA A 121 24.69 26.57 -16.22
CA ALA A 121 25.56 25.43 -15.99
C ALA A 121 27.02 25.83 -15.72
N LYS A 122 27.53 26.87 -16.37
CA LYS A 122 28.86 27.43 -16.08
C LYS A 122 28.94 28.06 -14.69
N ARG A 123 27.88 28.76 -14.26
CA ARG A 123 27.78 29.27 -12.89
C ARG A 123 27.76 28.12 -11.87
N LEU A 124 27.00 27.06 -12.14
CA LEU A 124 26.98 25.86 -11.30
C LEU A 124 28.38 25.24 -11.20
N ALA A 125 29.12 25.14 -12.31
CA ALA A 125 30.47 24.61 -12.32
C ALA A 125 31.42 25.39 -11.39
N SER A 126 31.36 26.72 -11.46
CA SER A 126 32.17 27.62 -10.61
C SER A 126 31.81 27.51 -9.12
N GLU A 127 30.52 27.56 -8.78
CA GLU A 127 30.09 27.49 -7.37
C GLU A 127 30.31 26.09 -6.76
N ALA A 128 30.06 25.02 -7.53
CA ALA A 128 30.20 23.65 -7.07
C ALA A 128 31.64 23.27 -6.73
N GLU A 129 32.62 23.78 -7.47
CA GLU A 129 34.05 23.60 -7.16
C GLU A 129 34.39 24.25 -5.80
N GLY A 130 33.91 25.47 -5.57
CA GLY A 130 34.10 26.18 -4.30
C GLY A 130 33.47 25.45 -3.11
N TRP A 131 32.21 25.01 -3.23
CA TRP A 131 31.52 24.28 -2.17
C TRP A 131 32.22 22.96 -1.84
N LEU A 132 32.59 22.19 -2.86
CA LEU A 132 33.24 20.90 -2.66
C LEU A 132 34.63 21.07 -2.03
N TYR A 133 35.40 22.07 -2.48
CA TYR A 133 36.67 22.41 -1.86
C TYR A 133 36.52 22.78 -0.38
N GLN A 134 35.56 23.65 -0.04
CA GLN A 134 35.32 24.04 1.36
C GLN A 134 34.88 22.86 2.21
N TRP A 135 34.02 21.98 1.69
CA TRP A 135 33.58 20.79 2.41
C TRP A 135 34.73 19.82 2.70
N ARG A 136 35.56 19.52 1.68
CA ARG A 136 36.73 18.64 1.80
C ARG A 136 37.81 19.18 2.77
N THR A 137 37.92 20.50 2.92
CA THR A 137 39.06 21.13 3.63
C THR A 137 38.72 21.77 4.97
N LYS A 138 37.49 22.26 5.17
CA LYS A 138 37.15 23.13 6.33
C LYS A 138 35.96 22.67 7.15
N ASN A 139 35.01 21.94 6.58
CA ASN A 139 33.68 21.78 7.17
C ASN A 139 33.30 20.33 7.54
N GLY A 140 34.26 19.39 7.55
CA GLY A 140 34.05 18.01 8.04
C GLY A 140 33.85 16.95 6.96
N GLY A 141 34.05 17.28 5.68
CA GLY A 141 34.11 16.32 4.58
C GLY A 141 35.41 15.50 4.56
N THR A 142 35.48 14.57 3.61
CA THR A 142 36.63 13.69 3.36
C THR A 142 37.22 13.96 1.97
N PRO A 143 38.49 13.62 1.69
CA PRO A 143 39.05 13.72 0.34
C PRO A 143 38.19 13.03 -0.74
N GLU A 144 37.47 11.97 -0.35
CA GLU A 144 36.58 11.17 -1.20
C GLU A 144 35.18 11.78 -1.39
N SER A 145 34.85 12.84 -0.67
CA SER A 145 33.56 13.54 -0.79
C SER A 145 33.36 14.07 -2.21
N ARG A 146 32.15 13.96 -2.75
CA ARG A 146 31.74 14.36 -4.10
C ARG A 146 30.45 15.17 -4.04
N LEU A 147 29.99 15.64 -5.19
CA LEU A 147 28.69 16.29 -5.36
C LEU A 147 27.58 15.24 -5.53
N ILE A 148 26.39 15.55 -5.02
CA ILE A 148 25.14 14.89 -5.40
C ILE A 148 24.15 15.98 -5.82
N LEU A 149 23.68 15.89 -7.06
CA LEU A 149 22.79 16.90 -7.64
C LEU A 149 21.36 16.38 -7.62
N VAL A 150 20.42 17.22 -7.17
CA VAL A 150 18.98 16.95 -7.18
C VAL A 150 18.32 17.99 -8.08
N GLY A 151 17.96 17.59 -9.30
CA GLY A 151 17.44 18.49 -10.33
C GLY A 151 15.96 18.26 -10.62
N HIS A 152 15.10 19.25 -10.40
CA HIS A 152 13.70 19.19 -10.82
C HIS A 152 13.51 19.79 -12.22
N SER A 153 12.81 19.08 -13.10
CA SER A 153 12.42 19.57 -14.43
C SER A 153 13.64 20.10 -15.20
N MET A 154 13.63 21.38 -15.63
CA MET A 154 14.77 22.04 -16.29
C MET A 154 16.07 22.04 -15.46
N GLY A 155 15.99 22.03 -14.12
CA GLY A 155 17.17 21.93 -13.25
C GLY A 155 18.00 20.67 -13.48
N GLY A 156 17.35 19.57 -13.90
CA GLY A 156 18.06 18.35 -14.32
C GLY A 156 18.81 18.52 -15.64
N ILE A 157 18.34 19.38 -16.56
CA ILE A 157 19.05 19.70 -17.81
C ILE A 157 20.27 20.59 -17.54
N VAL A 158 20.13 21.57 -16.63
CA VAL A 158 21.26 22.38 -16.12
C VAL A 158 22.34 21.47 -15.55
N ALA A 159 21.97 20.55 -14.67
CA ALA A 159 22.87 19.59 -14.06
C ALA A 159 23.55 18.71 -15.13
N ARG A 160 22.79 18.18 -16.10
CA ARG A 160 23.38 17.37 -17.19
C ARG A 160 24.38 18.14 -18.04
N TYR A 161 24.11 19.39 -18.39
CA TYR A 161 25.09 20.18 -19.15
C TYR A 161 26.37 20.39 -18.34
N PHE A 162 26.26 20.69 -17.04
CA PHE A 162 27.42 20.78 -16.16
C PHE A 162 28.21 19.46 -16.10
N LEU A 163 27.52 18.34 -15.90
CA LEU A 163 28.17 17.04 -15.77
C LEU A 163 28.84 16.61 -17.06
N GLU A 164 28.12 16.67 -18.18
CA GLU A 164 28.56 16.08 -19.44
C GLU A 164 29.46 17.03 -20.24
N CYS A 165 29.04 18.28 -20.41
CA CYS A 165 29.72 19.23 -21.29
C CYS A 165 30.85 20.01 -20.59
N LEU A 166 30.76 20.21 -19.28
CA LEU A 166 31.74 20.99 -18.50
C LEU A 166 32.65 20.12 -17.62
N GLY A 167 32.53 18.79 -17.72
CA GLY A 167 33.39 17.85 -16.98
C GLY A 167 33.02 17.69 -15.50
N GLY A 168 31.85 18.16 -15.07
CA GLY A 168 31.36 18.03 -13.70
C GLY A 168 31.20 16.58 -13.23
N TRP A 169 31.09 15.63 -14.16
CA TRP A 169 31.01 14.20 -13.87
C TRP A 169 32.17 13.69 -13.01
N LYS A 170 33.37 14.29 -13.12
CA LYS A 170 34.58 13.87 -12.39
C LYS A 170 34.45 14.00 -10.88
N ASN A 171 33.65 14.98 -10.43
CA ASN A 171 33.49 15.31 -9.01
C ASN A 171 32.09 15.01 -8.49
N THR A 172 31.26 14.31 -9.26
CA THR A 172 29.86 14.03 -8.91
C THR A 172 29.67 12.54 -8.69
N ARG A 173 28.99 12.17 -7.62
CA ARG A 173 28.63 10.79 -7.29
C ARG A 173 27.30 10.40 -7.92
N ALA A 174 26.30 11.27 -7.82
CA ALA A 174 24.97 10.99 -8.33
C ALA A 174 24.25 12.24 -8.84
N LEU A 175 23.37 12.04 -9.82
CA LEU A 175 22.36 12.99 -10.27
C LEU A 175 20.99 12.32 -10.08
N ILE A 176 20.14 12.93 -9.27
CA ILE A 176 18.74 12.54 -9.10
C ILE A 176 17.90 13.56 -9.84
N THR A 177 17.06 13.12 -10.79
CA THR A 177 16.21 14.03 -11.57
C THR A 177 14.73 13.80 -11.30
N PHE A 178 13.95 14.87 -11.15
CA PHE A 178 12.48 14.78 -11.00
C PHE A 178 11.80 15.28 -12.26
N GLY A 179 11.13 14.40 -13.01
CA GLY A 179 10.36 14.77 -14.20
C GLY A 179 11.18 15.55 -15.24
N THR A 180 12.48 15.32 -15.34
CA THR A 180 13.35 16.12 -16.22
C THR A 180 13.10 15.78 -17.69
N PRO A 181 12.80 16.77 -18.56
CA PRO A 181 12.55 16.54 -19.97
C PRO A 181 13.86 16.32 -20.75
N HIS A 182 14.53 15.20 -20.53
CA HIS A 182 15.80 14.83 -21.19
C HIS A 182 15.71 14.86 -22.72
N ARG A 183 14.50 14.71 -23.28
CA ARG A 183 14.23 14.77 -24.73
C ARG A 183 13.22 15.85 -25.10
N GLY A 184 13.01 16.83 -24.23
CA GLY A 184 12.09 17.96 -24.41
C GLY A 184 10.61 17.70 -24.05
N SER A 185 9.79 18.74 -24.03
CA SER A 185 8.37 18.69 -23.66
C SER A 185 7.49 19.40 -24.70
N PHE A 186 6.34 18.81 -25.02
CA PHE A 186 5.36 19.43 -25.91
C PHE A 186 4.65 20.62 -25.29
N MET A 187 4.73 20.79 -23.95
CA MET A 187 4.28 22.03 -23.30
C MET A 187 5.12 23.22 -23.79
N ALA A 188 6.43 23.05 -24.02
CA ALA A 188 7.28 24.10 -24.58
C ALA A 188 6.86 24.44 -26.02
N LEU A 189 6.56 23.42 -26.84
CA LEU A 189 6.07 23.63 -28.21
C LEU A 189 4.73 24.35 -28.22
N GLN A 190 3.77 23.92 -27.39
CA GLN A 190 2.47 24.57 -27.26
C GLN A 190 2.62 26.03 -26.86
N ALA A 191 3.43 26.31 -25.84
CA ALA A 191 3.62 27.67 -25.32
C ALA A 191 4.27 28.62 -26.36
N LEU A 192 5.24 28.13 -27.13
CA LEU A 192 5.90 28.91 -28.18
C LEU A 192 4.98 29.14 -29.39
N ALA A 193 4.37 28.07 -29.91
CA ALA A 193 3.62 28.10 -31.16
C ALA A 193 2.20 28.65 -31.00
N LEU A 194 1.43 28.14 -30.05
CA LEU A 194 0.03 28.54 -29.83
C LEU A 194 -0.10 29.73 -28.87
N GLY A 195 0.99 30.07 -28.19
CA GLY A 195 1.00 31.10 -27.16
C GLY A 195 0.45 30.59 -25.84
N PHE A 196 0.59 31.42 -24.81
CA PHE A 196 0.20 31.09 -23.45
C PHE A 196 -0.76 32.14 -22.91
N ARG A 197 -2.07 31.90 -23.07
CA ARG A 197 -3.14 32.87 -22.80
C ARG A 197 -4.22 32.26 -21.92
N LYS A 198 -4.74 33.04 -20.97
CA LYS A 198 -5.95 32.67 -20.21
C LYS A 198 -7.00 33.77 -20.31
N SER A 199 -8.25 33.36 -20.55
CA SER A 199 -9.41 34.23 -20.56
C SER A 199 -10.52 33.63 -19.70
N LEU A 200 -11.33 34.49 -19.09
CA LEU A 200 -12.54 34.13 -18.35
C LEU A 200 -13.72 34.84 -19.03
N GLY A 201 -14.44 34.12 -19.88
CA GLY A 201 -15.42 34.73 -20.78
C GLY A 201 -14.77 35.79 -21.69
N PRO A 202 -15.33 37.00 -21.82
CA PRO A 202 -14.73 38.06 -22.64
C PRO A 202 -13.50 38.73 -22.00
N VAL A 203 -13.17 38.42 -20.74
CA VAL A 203 -12.07 39.07 -20.00
C VAL A 203 -10.77 38.32 -20.23
N LYS A 204 -9.76 38.98 -20.81
CA LYS A 204 -8.39 38.46 -20.88
C LYS A 204 -7.75 38.57 -19.50
N LEU A 205 -7.45 37.43 -18.86
CA LEU A 205 -6.81 37.39 -17.55
C LEU A 205 -5.31 37.67 -17.65
N PHE A 206 -4.62 37.03 -18.61
CA PHE A 206 -3.21 37.31 -18.93
C PHE A 206 -2.82 36.73 -20.29
N ASP A 207 -1.76 37.28 -20.89
CA ASP A 207 -1.06 36.75 -22.07
C ASP A 207 0.45 36.77 -21.80
N LEU A 208 1.06 35.59 -21.70
CA LEU A 208 2.49 35.41 -21.45
C LEU A 208 3.25 34.96 -22.72
N SER A 209 2.58 34.99 -23.88
CA SER A 209 3.13 34.46 -25.12
C SER A 209 4.42 35.16 -25.53
N GLU A 210 4.45 36.49 -25.48
CA GLU A 210 5.65 37.29 -25.80
C GLU A 210 6.81 36.97 -24.87
N MET A 211 6.55 36.87 -23.56
CA MET A 211 7.55 36.51 -22.57
C MET A 211 8.14 35.13 -22.90
N VAL A 212 7.32 34.08 -23.03
CA VAL A 212 7.81 32.72 -23.31
C VAL A 212 8.57 32.65 -24.63
N ARG A 213 8.06 33.31 -25.67
CA ARG A 213 8.73 33.38 -26.98
C ARG A 213 10.07 34.09 -26.93
N SER A 214 10.30 34.95 -25.94
CA SER A 214 11.60 35.62 -25.75
C SER A 214 12.67 34.74 -25.09
N LEU A 215 12.31 33.65 -24.39
CA LEU A 215 13.23 32.87 -23.53
C LEU A 215 14.06 31.85 -24.31
N PRO A 216 15.40 31.93 -24.35
CA PRO A 216 16.24 30.87 -24.90
C PRO A 216 16.00 29.50 -24.26
N SER A 217 15.78 29.45 -22.93
CA SER A 217 15.53 28.21 -22.20
C SER A 217 14.28 27.46 -22.69
N ALA A 218 13.23 28.17 -23.12
CA ALA A 218 12.01 27.55 -23.64
C ALA A 218 12.28 26.78 -24.93
N TYR A 219 13.12 27.32 -25.84
CA TYR A 219 13.53 26.61 -27.06
C TYR A 219 14.43 25.41 -26.75
N GLN A 220 15.29 25.51 -25.74
CA GLN A 220 16.15 24.41 -25.29
C GLN A 220 15.36 23.24 -24.67
N LEU A 221 14.06 23.43 -24.35
CA LEU A 221 13.16 22.41 -23.85
C LEU A 221 12.26 21.79 -24.94
N LEU A 222 12.42 22.16 -26.21
CA LEU A 222 11.66 21.56 -27.31
C LEU A 222 11.98 20.07 -27.51
N PRO A 223 11.00 19.25 -27.95
CA PRO A 223 11.24 17.84 -28.26
C PRO A 223 12.39 17.61 -29.25
N THR A 224 13.23 16.60 -29.00
CA THR A 224 14.44 16.31 -29.81
C THR A 224 14.29 15.13 -30.77
N TYR A 225 13.13 14.48 -30.78
CA TYR A 225 12.81 13.34 -31.62
C TYR A 225 11.70 13.67 -32.61
N PRO A 226 11.59 12.94 -33.74
CA PRO A 226 10.54 13.15 -34.72
C PRO A 226 9.16 12.95 -34.09
N SER A 227 8.38 14.03 -34.00
CA SER A 227 7.13 14.02 -33.23
C SER A 227 6.08 15.01 -33.71
N ILE A 228 6.40 15.76 -34.77
CA ILE A 228 5.46 16.64 -35.46
C ILE A 228 5.12 16.00 -36.80
N GLU A 229 3.86 15.66 -37.01
CA GLU A 229 3.34 15.19 -38.29
C GLU A 229 3.04 16.38 -39.20
N MET A 230 3.81 16.51 -40.28
CA MET A 230 3.63 17.55 -41.30
C MET A 230 2.50 17.17 -42.28
N PRO A 231 1.98 18.12 -43.09
CA PRO A 231 0.89 17.84 -44.03
C PRO A 231 1.22 16.75 -45.07
N ASP A 232 2.51 16.59 -45.40
CA ASP A 232 3.07 15.54 -46.28
C ASP A 232 3.21 14.18 -45.57
N LYS A 233 2.68 14.02 -44.35
CA LYS A 233 2.79 12.85 -43.47
C LYS A 233 4.21 12.54 -42.96
N ARG A 234 5.18 13.41 -43.22
CA ARG A 234 6.53 13.26 -42.66
C ARG A 234 6.54 13.64 -41.19
N LEU A 235 7.21 12.81 -40.38
CA LEU A 235 7.52 13.15 -38.99
C LEU A 235 8.81 13.96 -38.93
N VAL A 236 8.74 15.15 -38.32
CA VAL A 236 9.88 16.04 -38.15
C VAL A 236 10.08 16.39 -36.67
N ARG A 237 11.30 16.83 -36.33
CA ARG A 237 11.58 17.42 -35.02
C ARG A 237 11.11 18.88 -35.02
N PRO A 238 10.66 19.42 -33.87
CA PRO A 238 10.38 20.85 -33.72
C PRO A 238 11.52 21.76 -34.22
N GLY A 239 12.77 21.45 -33.92
CA GLY A 239 13.93 22.24 -34.37
C GLY A 239 14.29 22.10 -35.86
N GLU A 240 13.62 21.19 -36.58
CA GLU A 240 13.79 20.97 -38.03
C GLU A 240 12.51 21.35 -38.82
N ALA A 241 11.44 21.73 -38.11
CA ALA A 241 10.15 22.03 -38.69
C ALA A 241 10.12 23.45 -39.28
N GLN A 242 9.46 23.59 -40.44
CA GLN A 242 9.15 24.88 -41.04
C GLN A 242 7.63 25.07 -41.10
N GLY A 243 7.17 26.32 -41.02
CA GLY A 243 5.74 26.64 -41.15
C GLY A 243 4.89 26.36 -39.92
N ILE A 244 5.49 26.15 -38.74
CA ILE A 244 4.75 26.11 -37.48
C ILE A 244 4.39 27.56 -37.07
N PRO A 245 3.11 27.88 -36.81
CA PRO A 245 2.70 29.22 -36.43
C PRO A 245 3.47 29.75 -35.21
N ASN A 246 3.97 30.99 -35.29
CA ASN A 246 4.65 31.74 -34.22
C ASN A 246 5.91 31.11 -33.61
N LEU A 247 6.37 29.95 -34.09
CA LEU A 247 7.64 29.35 -33.66
C LEU A 247 8.78 29.94 -34.49
N ASP A 248 9.79 30.52 -33.83
CA ASP A 248 11.01 30.97 -34.52
C ASP A 248 11.84 29.75 -34.95
N PRO A 249 12.02 29.50 -36.27
CA PRO A 249 12.71 28.31 -36.75
C PRO A 249 14.21 28.35 -36.44
N LYS A 250 14.83 29.53 -36.37
CA LYS A 250 16.26 29.67 -36.06
C LYS A 250 16.51 29.32 -34.59
N ARG A 251 15.72 29.89 -33.68
CA ARG A 251 15.84 29.61 -32.24
C ARG A 251 15.46 28.16 -31.91
N ALA A 252 14.48 27.59 -32.61
CA ALA A 252 14.15 26.17 -32.48
C ALA A 252 15.31 25.27 -32.93
N ALA A 253 16.01 25.61 -34.02
CA ALA A 253 17.19 24.90 -34.46
C ALA A 253 18.37 25.03 -33.47
N GLU A 254 18.58 26.22 -32.89
CA GLU A 254 19.57 26.45 -31.83
C GLU A 254 19.27 25.65 -30.55
N GLY A 255 17.99 25.53 -30.16
CA GLY A 255 17.55 24.67 -29.06
C GLY A 255 17.83 23.19 -29.32
N LEU A 256 17.63 22.71 -30.55
CA LEU A 256 18.00 21.35 -30.94
C LEU A 256 19.53 21.15 -30.94
N ALA A 257 20.29 22.14 -31.39
CA ALA A 257 21.76 22.10 -31.34
C ALA A 257 22.29 22.00 -29.90
N PHE A 258 21.70 22.75 -28.96
CA PHE A 258 22.00 22.64 -27.53
C PHE A 258 21.83 21.21 -26.99
N GLN A 259 20.71 20.56 -27.30
CA GLN A 259 20.47 19.19 -26.84
C GLN A 259 21.45 18.20 -27.48
N ARG A 260 21.86 18.42 -28.74
CA ARG A 260 22.89 17.64 -29.41
C ARG A 260 24.27 17.81 -28.79
N GLU A 261 24.59 18.97 -28.20
CA GLU A 261 25.84 19.16 -27.45
C GLU A 261 25.91 18.22 -26.26
N ILE A 262 24.84 18.15 -25.45
CA ILE A 262 24.76 17.22 -24.31
C ILE A 262 24.89 15.77 -24.79
N GLN A 263 24.15 15.39 -25.83
CA GLN A 263 24.24 14.04 -26.39
C GLN A 263 25.65 13.69 -26.86
N SER A 264 26.29 14.59 -27.61
CA SER A 264 27.65 14.37 -28.13
C SER A 264 28.67 14.26 -26.99
N ALA A 265 28.50 15.06 -25.93
CA ALA A 265 29.35 14.99 -24.74
C ALA A 265 29.20 13.66 -24.02
N VAL A 266 27.96 13.17 -23.82
CA VAL A 266 27.69 11.84 -23.25
C VAL A 266 28.34 10.74 -24.10
N GLU A 267 28.16 10.77 -25.41
CA GLU A 267 28.75 9.78 -26.33
C GLU A 267 30.28 9.79 -26.30
N SER A 268 30.90 10.97 -26.14
CA SER A 268 32.34 11.10 -25.97
C SER A 268 32.78 10.58 -24.59
N ASN A 269 32.06 10.92 -23.53
CA ASN A 269 32.36 10.53 -22.16
C ASN A 269 32.25 9.01 -21.98
N LEU A 270 31.26 8.35 -22.60
CA LEU A 270 31.11 6.88 -22.59
C LEU A 270 32.28 6.13 -23.26
N ARG A 271 33.15 6.82 -24.01
CA ARG A 271 34.39 6.24 -24.57
C ARG A 271 35.61 6.44 -23.66
N ASN A 272 35.46 7.23 -22.59
CA ASN A 272 36.53 7.49 -21.63
C ASN A 272 36.48 6.44 -20.51
N SER A 273 37.59 5.72 -20.30
CA SER A 273 37.69 4.69 -19.26
C SER A 273 37.48 5.25 -17.85
N GLU A 274 37.93 6.47 -17.57
CA GLU A 274 37.73 7.12 -16.27
C GLU A 274 36.24 7.44 -16.03
N TYR A 275 35.49 7.82 -17.07
CA TYR A 275 34.05 8.04 -16.95
C TYR A 275 33.29 6.73 -16.70
N ILE A 276 33.68 5.64 -17.38
CA ILE A 276 33.08 4.33 -17.16
C ILE A 276 33.35 3.83 -15.73
N GLU A 277 34.57 4.00 -15.24
CA GLU A 277 34.98 3.51 -13.92
C GLU A 277 34.46 4.39 -12.77
N ARG A 278 34.48 5.72 -12.94
CA ARG A 278 34.30 6.70 -11.85
C ARG A 278 33.24 7.76 -12.10
N GLY A 279 32.50 7.66 -13.20
CA GLY A 279 31.39 8.53 -13.55
C GLY A 279 30.29 8.54 -12.49
N TYR A 280 29.32 9.42 -12.68
CA TYR A 280 28.20 9.56 -11.76
C TYR A 280 27.08 8.56 -12.07
N HIS A 281 26.24 8.28 -11.07
CA HIS A 281 25.02 7.50 -11.26
C HIS A 281 23.80 8.40 -11.47
N LEU A 282 23.05 8.15 -12.54
CA LEU A 282 21.81 8.85 -12.83
C LEU A 282 20.62 8.07 -12.27
N HIS A 283 19.77 8.75 -11.49
CA HIS A 283 18.56 8.23 -10.87
C HIS A 283 17.34 9.03 -11.35
N PRO A 284 16.73 8.64 -12.49
CA PRO A 284 15.55 9.32 -13.01
C PRO A 284 14.29 9.00 -12.20
N VAL A 285 13.61 10.02 -11.71
CA VAL A 285 12.25 9.94 -11.17
C VAL A 285 11.28 10.34 -12.27
N VAL A 286 10.50 9.37 -12.72
CA VAL A 286 9.61 9.45 -13.88
C VAL A 286 8.17 9.50 -13.40
N GLY A 287 7.50 10.65 -13.61
CA GLY A 287 6.08 10.76 -13.35
C GLY A 287 5.24 10.04 -14.42
N THR A 288 4.13 9.44 -14.01
CA THR A 288 3.28 8.54 -14.80
C THR A 288 1.80 8.75 -14.49
N PHE A 289 0.92 8.14 -15.30
CA PHE A 289 -0.54 8.16 -15.11
C PHE A 289 -1.22 9.54 -15.20
N GLN A 290 -0.53 10.55 -15.73
CA GLN A 290 -1.11 11.87 -15.99
C GLN A 290 -1.30 12.08 -17.50
N PRO A 291 -2.46 12.62 -17.96
CA PRO A 291 -2.66 13.01 -19.35
C PRO A 291 -1.58 14.01 -19.79
N THR A 292 -0.79 13.64 -20.80
CA THR A 292 0.42 14.40 -21.17
C THR A 292 0.50 14.56 -22.68
N LEU A 293 0.85 15.76 -23.16
CA LEU A 293 1.07 16.02 -24.58
C LEU A 293 2.31 15.27 -25.07
N GLN A 294 2.18 14.52 -26.17
CA GLN A 294 3.17 13.56 -26.68
C GLN A 294 3.48 13.69 -28.17
N GLY A 295 2.73 14.53 -28.89
CA GLY A 295 2.91 14.76 -30.31
C GLY A 295 2.26 16.06 -30.76
N ALA A 296 2.47 16.41 -32.02
CA ALA A 296 1.70 17.47 -32.67
C ALA A 296 1.46 17.13 -34.15
N ARG A 297 0.43 17.73 -34.74
CA ARG A 297 0.12 17.61 -36.17
C ARG A 297 -0.12 18.99 -36.77
N VAL A 298 0.47 19.24 -37.93
CA VAL A 298 0.24 20.47 -38.70
C VAL A 298 -0.84 20.19 -39.73
N GLY A 299 -2.00 20.83 -39.57
CA GLY A 299 -3.14 20.74 -40.49
C GLY A 299 -3.42 22.05 -41.20
N ALA A 300 -4.45 22.06 -42.06
CA ALA A 300 -4.88 23.25 -42.80
C ALA A 300 -5.33 24.41 -41.88
N SER A 301 -5.78 24.10 -40.66
CA SER A 301 -6.27 25.05 -39.66
C SER A 301 -5.23 25.46 -38.60
N GLY A 302 -3.98 24.97 -38.69
CA GLY A 302 -2.90 25.28 -37.75
C GLY A 302 -2.28 24.05 -37.07
N LEU A 303 -1.67 24.26 -35.90
CA LEU A 303 -1.00 23.22 -35.11
C LEU A 303 -1.98 22.57 -34.12
N GLU A 304 -2.20 21.27 -34.25
CA GLU A 304 -2.94 20.42 -33.32
C GLU A 304 -1.97 19.75 -32.33
N MET A 305 -2.22 19.87 -31.03
CA MET A 305 -1.43 19.17 -30.00
C MET A 305 -2.07 17.82 -29.68
N LEU A 306 -1.26 16.76 -29.59
CA LEU A 306 -1.72 15.40 -29.38
C LEU A 306 -1.35 14.93 -27.97
N SER A 307 -2.29 14.29 -27.27
CA SER A 307 -2.02 13.55 -26.03
C SER A 307 -1.42 12.16 -26.29
N THR A 308 -1.26 11.79 -27.55
CA THR A 308 -0.65 10.54 -28.01
C THR A 308 0.58 10.83 -28.88
N LEU A 309 1.39 9.82 -29.12
CA LEU A 309 2.36 9.84 -30.21
C LEU A 309 1.62 9.99 -31.55
N PRO A 310 2.27 10.52 -32.60
CA PRO A 310 1.64 10.66 -33.92
C PRO A 310 1.09 9.35 -34.52
N ASP A 311 1.55 8.20 -34.05
CA ASP A 311 1.06 6.86 -34.44
C ASP A 311 -0.16 6.38 -33.63
N GLY A 312 -0.68 7.20 -32.71
CA GLY A 312 -1.87 6.92 -31.90
C GLY A 312 -1.60 6.28 -30.55
N ARG A 313 -0.37 5.85 -30.24
CA ARG A 313 -0.04 5.25 -28.94
C ARG A 313 0.02 6.30 -27.83
N ASP A 314 -0.52 5.98 -26.66
CA ASP A 314 -0.39 6.79 -25.45
C ASP A 314 0.63 6.13 -24.50
N MET A 315 1.75 6.82 -24.24
CA MET A 315 2.79 6.36 -23.32
C MET A 315 2.69 7.02 -21.93
N GLY A 316 1.71 7.92 -21.73
CA GLY A 316 1.50 8.72 -20.53
C GLY A 316 2.64 9.67 -20.18
N GLY A 317 2.56 10.25 -18.99
CA GLY A 317 3.60 11.10 -18.42
C GLY A 317 3.16 11.68 -17.08
N ASP A 318 3.74 12.81 -16.73
CA ASP A 318 3.50 13.52 -15.45
C ASP A 318 2.58 14.76 -15.60
N GLY A 319 1.96 14.94 -16.78
CA GLY A 319 1.12 16.07 -17.12
C GLY A 319 1.86 17.17 -17.87
N THR A 320 3.19 17.14 -17.89
CA THR A 320 4.06 18.10 -18.61
C THR A 320 5.08 17.39 -19.49
N VAL A 321 5.74 16.37 -18.96
CA VAL A 321 6.83 15.64 -19.57
C VAL A 321 6.36 14.22 -19.90
N PRO A 322 6.37 13.84 -21.19
CA PRO A 322 6.10 12.46 -21.60
C PRO A 322 7.04 11.48 -20.93
N ARG A 323 6.54 10.28 -20.61
CA ARG A 323 7.37 9.21 -20.04
C ARG A 323 8.63 8.94 -20.86
N VAL A 324 8.51 8.97 -22.19
CA VAL A 324 9.64 8.76 -23.13
C VAL A 324 10.70 9.86 -23.08
N SER A 325 10.33 11.05 -22.59
CA SER A 325 11.23 12.21 -22.44
C SER A 325 11.81 12.34 -21.04
N ALA A 326 11.11 11.84 -20.03
CA ALA A 326 11.60 11.75 -18.66
C ALA A 326 12.80 10.79 -18.50
N MET A 327 13.13 10.04 -19.55
CA MET A 327 14.27 9.12 -19.59
C MET A 327 15.39 9.64 -20.52
N PRO A 328 16.66 9.61 -20.07
CA PRO A 328 17.82 9.85 -20.93
C PRO A 328 17.90 8.86 -22.09
N VAL A 329 18.74 9.14 -23.09
CA VAL A 329 18.92 8.24 -24.26
C VAL A 329 19.91 7.12 -23.92
N GLU A 330 20.86 7.42 -23.06
CA GLU A 330 21.94 6.56 -22.58
C GLU A 330 21.47 5.48 -21.58
N GLU A 331 20.38 5.72 -20.85
CA GLU A 331 19.81 4.79 -19.86
C GLU A 331 18.79 3.82 -20.50
N ARG A 332 19.29 2.91 -21.34
CA ARG A 332 18.46 1.99 -22.16
C ARG A 332 17.72 0.91 -21.36
N ASP A 333 18.32 0.45 -20.27
CA ASP A 333 17.79 -0.68 -19.48
C ASP A 333 16.92 -0.24 -18.29
N HIS A 334 16.78 1.08 -18.08
CA HIS A 334 15.94 1.70 -17.05
C HIS A 334 16.18 1.21 -15.61
N VAL A 335 17.35 0.64 -15.32
CA VAL A 335 17.65 -0.09 -14.08
C VAL A 335 17.53 0.77 -12.83
N ARG A 336 17.78 2.09 -12.93
CA ARG A 336 17.79 3.03 -11.80
C ARG A 336 16.61 3.99 -11.79
N ALA A 337 15.63 3.78 -12.67
CA ALA A 337 14.46 4.65 -12.76
C ALA A 337 13.45 4.33 -11.66
N MET A 338 12.95 5.36 -11.02
CA MET A 338 11.84 5.29 -10.07
C MET A 338 10.60 5.89 -10.73
N TYR A 339 9.46 5.22 -10.61
CA TYR A 339 8.19 5.68 -11.18
C TYR A 339 7.29 6.22 -10.08
N SER A 340 6.64 7.36 -10.35
CA SER A 340 5.65 7.95 -9.45
C SER A 340 4.38 8.28 -10.24
N PRO A 341 3.18 8.00 -9.72
CA PRO A 341 1.92 8.42 -10.34
C PRO A 341 1.60 9.90 -10.11
N THR A 342 2.57 10.70 -9.64
CA THR A 342 2.39 12.10 -9.25
C THR A 342 2.57 13.07 -10.41
N SER A 343 1.81 14.17 -10.39
CA SER A 343 1.92 15.25 -11.37
C SER A 343 3.23 16.04 -11.26
N HIS A 344 3.70 16.59 -12.40
CA HIS A 344 4.97 17.31 -12.53
C HIS A 344 5.21 18.34 -11.42
N ALA A 345 4.18 19.11 -11.09
CA ALA A 345 4.20 20.19 -10.10
C ALA A 345 4.55 19.76 -8.66
N SER A 346 4.33 18.49 -8.35
CA SER A 346 4.35 17.93 -7.00
C SER A 346 5.39 16.82 -6.85
N LEU A 347 6.07 16.41 -7.92
CA LEU A 347 7.06 15.32 -7.88
C LEU A 347 8.15 15.55 -6.84
N GLN A 348 8.65 16.78 -6.71
CA GLN A 348 9.70 17.14 -5.75
C GLN A 348 9.28 16.97 -4.29
N ASN A 349 7.99 16.97 -4.00
CA ASN A 349 7.44 16.90 -2.65
C ASN A 349 6.71 15.57 -2.37
N ALA A 350 6.56 14.72 -3.39
CA ALA A 350 5.88 13.45 -3.27
C ALA A 350 6.64 12.55 -2.29
N PHE A 351 5.90 11.93 -1.37
CA PHE A 351 6.50 11.15 -0.28
C PHE A 351 7.38 10.02 -0.84
N GLU A 352 6.88 9.29 -1.84
CA GLU A 352 7.61 8.19 -2.47
C GLU A 352 8.91 8.66 -3.14
N VAL A 353 8.91 9.88 -3.68
CA VAL A 353 10.08 10.49 -4.32
C VAL A 353 11.09 10.91 -3.26
N LEU A 354 10.64 11.55 -2.18
CA LEU A 354 11.50 11.93 -1.06
C LEU A 354 12.11 10.71 -0.36
N ALA A 355 11.33 9.64 -0.17
CA ALA A 355 11.83 8.37 0.37
C ALA A 355 12.85 7.72 -0.57
N HIS A 356 12.63 7.78 -1.89
CA HIS A 356 13.61 7.31 -2.87
C HIS A 356 14.91 8.12 -2.81
N VAL A 357 14.82 9.44 -2.75
CA VAL A 357 15.98 10.35 -2.61
C VAL A 357 16.76 10.04 -1.33
N GLU A 358 16.06 9.84 -0.21
CA GLU A 358 16.65 9.43 1.07
C GLU A 358 17.40 8.10 0.94
N GLY A 359 16.80 7.10 0.29
CA GLY A 359 17.41 5.79 0.03
C GLY A 359 18.64 5.86 -0.87
N VAL A 360 18.60 6.68 -1.94
CA VAL A 360 19.77 6.89 -2.82
C VAL A 360 20.88 7.58 -2.05
N LEU A 361 20.58 8.66 -1.32
CA LEU A 361 21.57 9.42 -0.56
C LEU A 361 22.22 8.58 0.54
N THR A 362 21.43 7.87 1.35
CA THR A 362 21.98 6.98 2.40
C THR A 362 22.68 5.76 1.82
N GLY A 363 22.16 5.18 0.73
CA GLY A 363 22.75 4.05 0.03
C GLY A 363 24.15 4.34 -0.51
N THR A 364 24.40 5.56 -0.98
CA THR A 364 25.76 5.98 -1.40
C THR A 364 26.80 6.00 -0.28
N GLN A 365 26.37 6.01 0.99
CA GLN A 365 27.26 5.96 2.15
C GLN A 365 27.54 4.53 2.62
N ILE A 366 26.82 3.54 2.11
CA ILE A 366 27.01 2.14 2.48
C ILE A 366 28.28 1.62 1.82
N ASN A 367 29.30 1.38 2.63
CA ASN A 367 30.51 0.72 2.18
C ASN A 367 30.26 -0.80 2.10
N LEU A 368 29.78 -1.28 0.95
CA LEU A 368 29.50 -2.71 0.75
C LEU A 368 30.74 -3.61 0.92
N ASN A 369 31.96 -3.06 0.90
CA ASN A 369 33.16 -3.83 1.22
C ASN A 369 33.22 -4.23 2.71
N GLU A 370 32.61 -3.46 3.61
CA GLU A 370 32.46 -3.83 5.03
C GLU A 370 31.60 -5.09 5.20
N PHE A 371 30.70 -5.34 4.26
CA PHE A 371 29.78 -6.48 4.24
C PHE A 371 30.24 -7.61 3.30
N ARG A 372 31.31 -7.38 2.52
CA ARG A 372 31.97 -8.37 1.66
C ARG A 372 33.26 -8.93 2.24
N ALA A 373 33.76 -8.39 3.36
CA ALA A 373 34.92 -8.96 4.03
C ALA A 373 34.57 -10.39 4.46
N ALA A 374 35.18 -11.38 3.79
CA ALA A 374 35.15 -12.75 4.27
C ALA A 374 35.78 -12.75 5.68
N PRO A 375 35.18 -13.44 6.67
CA PRO A 375 35.75 -13.50 8.00
C PRO A 375 37.19 -14.02 7.91
N ARG A 376 38.16 -13.20 8.35
CA ARG A 376 39.57 -13.61 8.35
C ARG A 376 39.73 -14.68 9.42
N SER A 377 39.97 -15.91 8.99
CA SER A 377 40.07 -17.06 9.88
C SER A 377 41.51 -17.17 10.39
N LEU A 378 41.66 -17.56 11.64
CA LEU A 378 42.95 -17.76 12.29
C LEU A 378 43.22 -19.25 12.47
N SER A 379 44.42 -19.70 12.11
CA SER A 379 44.95 -21.00 12.51
C SER A 379 45.85 -20.81 13.72
N LEU A 380 45.45 -21.34 14.87
CA LEU A 380 46.20 -21.26 16.13
C LEU A 380 46.97 -22.56 16.38
N HIS A 381 48.27 -22.44 16.63
CA HIS A 381 49.12 -23.51 17.10
C HIS A 381 49.71 -23.14 18.47
N ILE A 382 49.54 -24.06 19.41
CA ILE A 382 50.06 -24.02 20.77
C ILE A 382 50.31 -25.47 21.18
N ASP A 383 51.28 -25.73 22.04
CA ASP A 383 51.54 -27.07 22.55
C ASP A 383 50.50 -27.46 23.61
N ASP A 384 50.19 -28.75 23.72
CA ASP A 384 49.15 -29.24 24.64
C ASP A 384 49.56 -29.13 26.13
N ALA A 385 50.87 -29.05 26.39
CA ALA A 385 51.45 -29.09 27.72
C ALA A 385 52.75 -28.27 27.83
N TYR A 386 52.92 -27.56 28.94
CA TYR A 386 54.14 -26.82 29.31
C TYR A 386 54.57 -27.16 30.75
N ALA A 387 55.88 -27.10 31.03
CA ALA A 387 56.37 -27.16 32.42
C ALA A 387 56.16 -25.83 33.16
N HIS A 388 56.12 -25.86 34.51
CA HIS A 388 55.88 -24.67 35.35
C HIS A 388 56.87 -23.49 35.16
N ASP A 389 58.04 -23.77 34.61
CA ASP A 389 59.14 -22.85 34.36
C ASP A 389 59.34 -22.56 32.87
N GLU A 390 58.53 -23.18 32.02
CA GLU A 390 58.56 -23.03 30.57
C GLU A 390 57.67 -21.85 30.12
N PRO A 391 58.20 -20.92 29.30
CA PRO A 391 57.38 -19.87 28.72
C PRO A 391 56.41 -20.41 27.67
N VAL A 392 55.21 -19.83 27.61
CA VAL A 392 54.15 -20.28 26.70
C VAL A 392 54.17 -19.46 25.42
N THR A 393 54.43 -20.10 24.28
CA THR A 393 54.47 -19.44 22.97
C THR A 393 53.18 -19.68 22.19
N VAL A 394 52.52 -18.59 21.79
CA VAL A 394 51.29 -18.61 20.98
C VAL A 394 51.64 -18.26 19.54
N ARG A 395 51.39 -19.17 18.60
CA ARG A 395 51.61 -18.96 17.16
C ARG A 395 50.30 -18.97 16.39
N VAL A 396 50.09 -17.95 15.57
CA VAL A 396 48.84 -17.79 14.81
C VAL A 396 49.13 -17.42 13.36
N ARG A 397 48.44 -18.07 12.43
CA ARG A 397 48.49 -17.71 11.01
C ARG A 397 47.13 -17.22 10.53
N PRO A 398 46.99 -15.97 10.09
CA PRO A 398 45.75 -15.47 9.51
C PRO A 398 45.58 -15.97 8.08
N SER A 399 44.32 -16.11 7.65
CA SER A 399 43.98 -16.46 6.26
C SER A 399 44.32 -15.33 5.27
N GLU A 400 44.38 -14.08 5.74
CA GLU A 400 44.65 -12.89 4.94
C GLU A 400 45.24 -11.76 5.80
N GLU A 401 46.10 -10.92 5.22
CA GLU A 401 46.84 -9.83 5.87
C GLU A 401 46.44 -8.45 5.27
N PRO A 402 46.66 -7.32 5.97
CA PRO A 402 47.26 -7.18 7.30
C PRO A 402 46.25 -7.35 8.44
N VAL A 403 46.64 -8.01 9.54
CA VAL A 403 45.87 -8.08 10.80
C VAL A 403 46.69 -7.67 12.02
N SER A 404 46.02 -7.14 13.04
CA SER A 404 46.60 -6.92 14.37
C SER A 404 45.96 -7.91 15.35
N LEU A 405 46.77 -8.71 16.04
CA LEU A 405 46.30 -9.85 16.84
C LEU A 405 46.78 -9.77 18.29
N GLN A 406 45.89 -10.17 19.21
CA GLN A 406 46.18 -10.25 20.64
C GLN A 406 45.65 -11.57 21.22
N ALA A 407 46.51 -12.26 21.97
CA ALA A 407 46.18 -13.48 22.70
C ALA A 407 45.71 -13.16 24.12
N TYR A 408 44.63 -13.80 24.54
CA TYR A 408 44.06 -13.77 25.88
C TYR A 408 44.11 -15.18 26.46
N VAL A 409 44.85 -15.38 27.54
CA VAL A 409 45.03 -16.68 28.19
C VAL A 409 44.40 -16.65 29.57
N VAL A 410 43.44 -17.54 29.83
CA VAL A 410 42.65 -17.55 31.07
C VAL A 410 42.76 -18.93 31.72
N ASN A 411 43.12 -18.97 33.00
CA ASN A 411 43.06 -20.18 33.80
C ASN A 411 41.60 -20.62 33.95
N ALA A 412 41.29 -21.86 33.55
CA ALA A 412 39.93 -22.36 33.45
C ALA A 412 39.22 -22.47 34.82
N ASP A 413 39.98 -22.67 35.89
CA ASP A 413 39.45 -22.89 37.24
C ASP A 413 39.40 -21.59 38.06
N THR A 414 40.45 -20.77 37.96
CA THR A 414 40.59 -19.56 38.79
C THR A 414 40.12 -18.29 38.10
N GLY A 415 39.95 -18.31 36.77
CA GLY A 415 39.61 -17.14 35.97
C GLY A 415 40.74 -16.12 35.83
N GLN A 416 41.95 -16.41 36.34
CA GLN A 416 43.11 -15.53 36.20
C GLN A 416 43.48 -15.36 34.72
N SER A 417 43.62 -14.10 34.26
CA SER A 417 43.85 -13.79 32.85
C SER A 417 45.20 -13.13 32.58
N PHE A 418 45.78 -13.46 31.43
CA PHE A 418 47.03 -12.95 30.90
C PHE A 418 46.81 -12.53 29.45
N GLN A 419 47.56 -11.54 28.97
CA GLN A 419 47.43 -11.01 27.60
C GLN A 419 48.79 -10.86 26.96
N GLN A 420 48.87 -11.14 25.66
CA GLN A 420 50.09 -10.99 24.87
C GLN A 420 49.76 -10.49 23.47
N THR A 421 50.38 -9.39 23.05
CA THR A 421 50.32 -8.93 21.65
C THR A 421 51.17 -9.85 20.79
N LEU A 422 50.65 -10.23 19.62
CA LEU A 422 51.37 -11.08 18.68
C LEU A 422 52.06 -10.21 17.63
N GLU A 423 53.33 -10.48 17.38
CA GLU A 423 54.13 -9.77 16.39
C GLU A 423 54.32 -10.62 15.14
N ARG A 424 54.24 -9.97 13.97
CA ARG A 424 54.39 -10.66 12.68
C ARG A 424 55.85 -11.05 12.44
N THR A 425 56.09 -12.34 12.27
CA THR A 425 57.39 -12.90 11.90
C THR A 425 57.61 -12.87 10.38
N SER A 426 58.85 -13.11 9.95
CA SER A 426 59.26 -13.01 8.54
C SER A 426 58.61 -14.04 7.61
N ASP A 427 58.11 -15.15 8.16
CA ASP A 427 57.40 -16.22 7.45
C ASP A 427 55.87 -15.98 7.35
N GLY A 428 55.38 -14.85 7.87
CA GLY A 428 53.96 -14.48 7.87
C GLY A 428 53.12 -15.07 9.00
N THR A 429 53.76 -15.72 9.99
CA THR A 429 53.12 -16.12 11.25
C THR A 429 53.08 -14.92 12.21
N HIS A 430 52.17 -14.92 13.17
CA HIS A 430 52.11 -13.97 14.28
C HIS A 430 52.43 -14.72 15.57
N GLU A 431 53.46 -14.29 16.30
CA GLU A 431 53.97 -14.98 17.48
C GLU A 431 54.05 -14.05 18.69
N GLY A 432 53.74 -14.59 19.87
CA GLY A 432 53.92 -13.89 21.13
C GLY A 432 54.14 -14.88 22.27
N THR A 433 55.03 -14.53 23.19
CA THR A 433 55.45 -15.41 24.28
C THR A 433 55.06 -14.82 25.63
N LEU A 434 54.30 -15.60 26.40
CA LEU A 434 53.97 -15.32 27.79
C LEU A 434 55.08 -15.85 28.71
N ARG A 435 55.29 -15.17 29.84
CA ARG A 435 56.14 -15.69 30.92
C ARG A 435 55.57 -17.02 31.46
N PRO A 436 56.38 -17.86 32.12
CA PRO A 436 55.89 -19.10 32.72
C PRO A 436 54.65 -18.87 33.59
N LEU A 437 53.61 -19.67 33.33
CA LEU A 437 52.32 -19.56 34.01
C LEU A 437 52.27 -20.53 35.20
N PRO A 438 51.48 -20.25 36.25
CA PRO A 438 51.25 -21.21 37.33
C PRO A 438 50.68 -22.55 36.82
N PRO A 439 50.86 -23.66 37.55
CA PRO A 439 50.24 -24.94 37.19
C PRO A 439 48.71 -24.85 37.11
N GLY A 440 48.12 -25.42 36.07
CA GLY A 440 46.68 -25.40 35.84
C GLY A 440 46.29 -25.60 34.37
N VAL A 441 44.99 -25.67 34.10
CA VAL A 441 44.46 -25.74 32.73
C VAL A 441 44.11 -24.34 32.25
N TYR A 442 44.56 -24.00 31.05
CA TYR A 442 44.39 -22.68 30.47
C TYR A 442 43.63 -22.74 29.15
N ARG A 443 42.80 -21.73 28.91
CA ARG A 443 42.16 -21.47 27.62
C ARG A 443 42.82 -20.24 27.00
N VAL A 444 43.35 -20.41 25.80
CA VAL A 444 43.85 -19.30 24.97
C VAL A 444 42.77 -18.92 23.95
N VAL A 445 42.53 -17.63 23.79
CA VAL A 445 41.67 -17.05 22.75
C VAL A 445 42.45 -15.94 22.07
N VAL A 446 42.65 -16.05 20.76
CA VAL A 446 43.29 -15.00 19.96
C VAL A 446 42.23 -14.22 19.22
N LYS A 447 42.30 -12.88 19.32
CA LYS A 447 41.35 -11.94 18.71
C LYS A 447 42.09 -10.89 17.88
N GLY A 448 41.38 -10.27 16.95
CA GLY A 448 41.85 -9.12 16.18
C GLY A 448 40.76 -8.06 16.01
N GLY A 449 40.87 -7.23 14.97
CA GLY A 449 39.82 -6.29 14.56
C GLY A 449 38.46 -6.95 14.27
N PRO A 450 37.39 -6.16 14.07
CA PRO A 450 36.02 -6.65 13.90
C PRO A 450 35.82 -7.65 12.75
N GLU A 451 36.75 -7.71 11.80
CA GLU A 451 36.80 -8.62 10.65
C GLU A 451 37.50 -9.98 10.89
N VAL A 452 38.10 -10.19 12.07
CA VAL A 452 38.87 -11.40 12.42
C VAL A 452 38.00 -12.35 13.26
N VAL A 453 37.84 -13.59 12.81
CA VAL A 453 37.17 -14.63 13.60
C VAL A 453 38.10 -15.08 14.72
N PRO A 454 37.70 -14.95 16.00
CA PRO A 454 38.51 -15.43 17.10
C PRO A 454 38.73 -16.94 17.02
N VAL A 455 39.94 -17.38 17.36
CA VAL A 455 40.26 -18.81 17.50
C VAL A 455 40.65 -19.10 18.94
N ALA A 456 40.25 -20.27 19.43
CA ALA A 456 40.52 -20.68 20.81
C ALA A 456 41.14 -22.09 20.84
N ASN A 457 41.96 -22.33 21.85
CA ASN A 457 42.49 -23.65 22.18
C ASN A 457 42.68 -23.79 23.71
N VAL A 458 43.03 -24.98 24.17
CA VAL A 458 43.30 -25.29 25.58
C VAL A 458 44.66 -25.98 25.72
N PHE A 459 45.35 -25.71 26.81
CA PHE A 459 46.63 -26.36 27.16
C PHE A 459 46.77 -26.48 28.68
N ALA A 460 47.65 -27.35 29.15
CA ALA A 460 47.93 -27.55 30.56
C ALA A 460 49.35 -27.09 30.93
N VAL A 461 49.52 -26.55 32.14
CA VAL A 461 50.82 -26.29 32.74
C VAL A 461 50.99 -27.20 33.94
N PHE A 462 52.04 -28.03 33.92
CA PHE A 462 52.29 -29.03 34.95
C PHE A 462 53.25 -28.51 36.03
N PRO A 463 53.05 -28.90 37.30
CA PRO A 463 53.99 -28.56 38.37
C PRO A 463 55.36 -29.20 38.13
N GLY A 464 56.44 -28.51 38.52
CA GLY A 464 57.80 -29.05 38.44
C GLY A 464 58.02 -30.30 39.29
N GLU A 465 58.99 -31.14 38.92
CA GLU A 465 59.30 -32.44 39.54
C GLU A 465 59.53 -32.41 41.07
N SER A 466 59.73 -31.24 41.69
CA SER A 466 59.88 -31.14 43.15
C SER A 466 58.57 -31.27 43.94
N ALA A 467 57.40 -31.22 43.28
CA ALA A 467 56.08 -31.33 43.92
C ALA A 467 55.49 -32.76 43.93
N LEU A 468 56.15 -33.73 43.27
CA LEU A 468 55.67 -35.12 43.12
C LEU A 468 56.35 -36.12 44.06
N SER A 469 56.91 -35.69 45.19
CA SER A 469 57.44 -36.59 46.22
C SER A 469 56.73 -36.43 47.57
N LYS A 470 55.71 -37.28 47.78
CA LYS A 470 55.33 -37.89 49.06
C LYS A 470 54.35 -39.05 48.80
N ASP A 471 54.93 -40.24 48.64
CA ASP A 471 54.32 -41.58 48.77
C ASP A 471 53.80 -41.83 50.22
N PRO A 472 53.01 -42.88 50.59
CA PRO A 472 53.15 -44.28 50.08
C PRO A 472 51.89 -45.19 50.00
N ASP A 473 52.13 -46.40 49.47
CA ASP A 473 51.41 -47.70 49.60
C ASP A 473 50.16 -47.96 48.72
N GLY A 474 50.01 -49.04 47.93
CA GLY A 474 50.86 -50.21 47.68
C GLY A 474 50.20 -51.19 46.67
N GLU A 475 51.08 -51.89 45.94
CA GLU A 475 50.95 -53.22 45.30
C GLU A 475 49.90 -53.53 44.21
N GLY A 476 50.42 -53.68 42.97
CA GLY A 476 50.60 -55.02 42.40
C GLY A 476 49.65 -55.53 41.30
N LYS A 477 50.08 -55.35 40.03
CA LYS A 477 50.20 -56.34 38.92
C LYS A 477 49.67 -55.85 37.54
N GLN A 478 50.62 -55.79 36.62
CA GLN A 478 50.52 -55.71 35.14
C GLN A 478 50.30 -57.11 34.52
N PRO A 479 50.25 -57.31 33.17
CA PRO A 479 49.68 -56.50 32.06
C PRO A 479 49.03 -57.38 30.94
N VAL A 480 48.13 -56.84 30.10
CA VAL A 480 47.94 -57.36 28.71
C VAL A 480 47.64 -56.21 27.74
N ARG A 481 48.22 -56.36 26.54
CA ARG A 481 48.50 -55.39 25.47
C ARG A 481 47.49 -55.41 24.29
N PRO A 482 47.64 -54.52 23.28
CA PRO A 482 46.60 -54.02 22.35
C PRO A 482 46.76 -54.51 20.89
N ARG A 483 45.83 -54.10 20.00
CA ARG A 483 46.02 -53.65 18.57
C ARG A 483 44.66 -53.48 17.86
N SER A 484 44.27 -52.34 17.26
CA SER A 484 44.70 -51.69 15.98
C SER A 484 43.83 -52.12 14.76
N PRO A 485 43.91 -51.49 13.55
CA PRO A 485 42.91 -50.51 13.03
C PRO A 485 42.53 -50.80 11.54
N VAL A 486 41.97 -49.81 10.80
CA VAL A 486 42.11 -49.49 9.33
C VAL A 486 40.78 -49.31 8.54
N PRO A 487 40.74 -48.45 7.47
CA PRO A 487 39.61 -47.58 7.10
C PRO A 487 39.10 -47.66 5.62
N VAL A 488 38.07 -46.84 5.26
CA VAL A 488 37.73 -46.16 3.95
C VAL A 488 37.54 -47.05 2.69
N PRO A 489 36.46 -46.94 1.86
CA PRO A 489 36.25 -45.78 0.95
C PRO A 489 34.81 -45.42 0.49
N GLY A 490 34.62 -44.23 -0.09
CA GLY A 490 33.64 -43.98 -1.17
C GLY A 490 34.36 -43.93 -2.53
N PRO A 491 33.78 -43.52 -3.68
CA PRO A 491 32.38 -43.28 -4.09
C PRO A 491 32.00 -44.06 -5.38
N ARG A 492 30.72 -44.09 -5.83
CA ARG A 492 30.31 -43.96 -7.26
C ARG A 492 28.79 -44.15 -7.53
N ARG A 493 28.38 -43.50 -8.62
CA ARG A 493 27.06 -43.34 -9.28
C ARG A 493 26.44 -44.64 -9.86
N GLY A 494 25.12 -44.61 -10.04
CA GLY A 494 24.30 -45.37 -11.01
C GLY A 494 22.84 -45.47 -10.51
N ILE A 495 21.88 -44.67 -11.00
CA ILE A 495 20.93 -44.95 -12.11
C ILE A 495 20.45 -46.42 -12.18
N GLY A 496 19.13 -46.63 -12.08
CA GLY A 496 18.41 -47.76 -12.69
C GLY A 496 17.43 -48.53 -11.79
N ASP A 497 16.15 -48.20 -11.95
CA ASP A 497 14.95 -49.04 -12.15
C ASP A 497 14.69 -50.42 -11.48
N ASP A 498 13.37 -50.70 -11.44
CA ASP A 498 12.66 -51.99 -11.51
C ASP A 498 12.27 -52.83 -10.25
N SER A 499 10.98 -52.71 -9.90
CA SER A 499 9.92 -53.75 -10.06
C SER A 499 9.78 -54.99 -9.13
N LEU A 500 8.50 -55.26 -8.79
CA LEU A 500 7.78 -56.55 -8.58
C LEU A 500 7.74 -57.26 -7.19
N GLU A 501 6.48 -57.40 -6.68
CA GLU A 501 5.70 -58.62 -6.31
C GLU A 501 6.47 -59.93 -5.95
N GLU A 502 6.05 -60.86 -5.06
CA GLU A 502 4.75 -61.30 -4.53
C GLU A 502 4.95 -62.43 -3.46
N PHE A 503 3.83 -62.90 -2.88
CA PHE A 503 3.53 -64.20 -2.21
C PHE A 503 3.36 -64.32 -0.68
N LEU A 504 2.11 -64.67 -0.32
CA LEU A 504 1.50 -65.05 0.98
C LEU A 504 1.69 -66.56 1.31
N PRO A 505 1.20 -67.12 2.46
CA PRO A 505 -0.22 -67.55 2.57
C PRO A 505 -0.90 -67.60 3.99
N ASN A 506 -2.24 -67.39 3.98
CA ASN A 506 -3.37 -68.20 4.53
C ASN A 506 -4.01 -68.13 5.95
N LEU A 507 -5.36 -68.41 5.89
CA LEU A 507 -6.43 -68.80 6.85
C LEU A 507 -7.20 -67.66 7.57
N GLY A 508 -8.54 -67.49 7.58
CA GLY A 508 -9.79 -68.23 7.22
C GLY A 508 -10.85 -67.97 8.33
N GLY A 509 -11.96 -67.24 8.15
CA GLY A 509 -13.35 -67.63 7.75
C GLY A 509 -14.35 -67.51 8.94
N LEU A 510 -15.42 -66.67 8.93
CA LEU A 510 -16.89 -66.92 8.71
C LEU A 510 -17.64 -65.76 9.46
N ILE A 511 -18.80 -65.17 9.09
CA ILE A 511 -20.19 -65.67 8.95
C ILE A 511 -21.07 -64.63 8.17
N VAL A 512 -21.68 -65.10 7.07
CA VAL A 512 -23.07 -65.01 6.54
C VAL A 512 -23.90 -63.69 6.51
N LEU A 513 -24.30 -63.32 5.29
CA LEU A 513 -25.49 -62.55 4.86
C LEU A 513 -26.58 -63.52 4.31
N PRO A 514 -27.82 -63.06 4.06
CA PRO A 514 -28.62 -63.46 2.89
C PRO A 514 -28.79 -62.25 1.94
N GLN A 515 -28.44 -62.21 0.64
CA GLN A 515 -28.76 -63.05 -0.53
C GLN A 515 -30.27 -63.18 -0.79
N GLU A 516 -30.82 -63.01 -2.01
CA GLU A 516 -30.24 -62.83 -3.35
C GLU A 516 -31.34 -62.50 -4.38
N GLY A 517 -30.90 -61.96 -5.53
CA GLY A 517 -31.37 -62.37 -6.86
C GLY A 517 -32.27 -61.39 -7.61
N ASP A 518 -32.22 -61.25 -8.93
CA ASP A 518 -31.28 -61.63 -9.98
C ASP A 518 -31.76 -60.93 -11.28
N ASP A 519 -30.90 -60.93 -12.29
CA ASP A 519 -30.89 -60.31 -13.62
C ASP A 519 -32.16 -60.28 -14.51
N GLY A 520 -32.16 -59.31 -15.47
CA GLY A 520 -32.37 -59.67 -16.88
C GLY A 520 -33.47 -58.99 -17.73
N ASP A 521 -33.08 -57.92 -18.43
CA ASP A 521 -33.31 -57.59 -19.87
C ASP A 521 -34.72 -57.27 -20.48
N ARG A 522 -34.68 -56.29 -21.41
CA ARG A 522 -35.57 -55.91 -22.55
C ARG A 522 -36.76 -54.96 -22.41
N SER A 523 -36.54 -53.75 -22.96
CA SER A 523 -37.32 -53.07 -24.03
C SER A 523 -38.85 -52.98 -23.92
N THR A 524 -39.38 -51.75 -23.75
CA THR A 524 -40.19 -50.97 -24.73
C THR A 524 -40.83 -49.77 -24.03
N ASP A 525 -40.62 -48.56 -24.57
CA ASP A 525 -41.49 -47.37 -24.39
C ASP A 525 -42.78 -47.57 -25.25
N PRO A 526 -43.89 -46.80 -25.14
CA PRO A 526 -44.20 -45.66 -24.25
C PRO A 526 -45.64 -45.64 -23.69
N ALA A 527 -45.91 -44.80 -22.66
CA ALA A 527 -47.13 -43.97 -22.51
C ALA A 527 -47.31 -43.42 -21.08
N HIS A 528 -47.55 -42.10 -20.99
CA HIS A 528 -47.94 -41.35 -19.78
C HIS A 528 -49.16 -41.96 -19.04
N PRO A 529 -49.23 -41.84 -17.70
CA PRO A 529 -50.10 -40.78 -17.14
C PRO A 529 -49.67 -40.16 -15.78
N LYS A 530 -50.00 -38.86 -15.65
CA LYS A 530 -50.42 -38.10 -14.46
C LYS A 530 -49.53 -38.10 -13.20
N VAL A 531 -48.84 -36.98 -13.02
CA VAL A 531 -48.21 -36.53 -11.77
C VAL A 531 -49.28 -36.26 -10.70
N PRO A 532 -49.13 -36.72 -9.44
CA PRO A 532 -49.99 -36.35 -8.32
C PRO A 532 -49.70 -34.93 -7.83
N VAL A 533 -50.74 -34.20 -7.46
CA VAL A 533 -50.66 -32.89 -6.80
C VAL A 533 -49.98 -33.08 -5.43
N SER A 534 -48.82 -32.43 -5.22
CA SER A 534 -48.13 -32.48 -3.93
C SER A 534 -48.86 -31.63 -2.89
N GLU A 535 -49.28 -32.26 -1.79
CA GLU A 535 -49.64 -31.58 -0.55
C GLU A 535 -48.44 -30.73 -0.08
N SER A 536 -48.61 -29.41 0.01
CA SER A 536 -47.58 -28.50 0.52
C SER A 536 -47.37 -28.77 2.01
N LYS A 537 -46.18 -29.24 2.38
CA LYS A 537 -45.72 -29.29 3.78
C LYS A 537 -45.87 -27.90 4.40
N ASP A 538 -46.44 -27.84 5.60
CA ASP A 538 -46.51 -26.59 6.36
C ASP A 538 -45.11 -26.04 6.63
N GLU A 539 -44.89 -24.77 6.32
CA GLU A 539 -43.59 -24.12 6.33
C GLU A 539 -43.05 -23.81 7.74
N GLY A 540 -43.85 -24.03 8.79
CA GLY A 540 -43.41 -23.88 10.17
C GLY A 540 -42.99 -22.45 10.54
N GLN A 541 -42.04 -22.30 11.45
CA GLN A 541 -41.55 -21.01 11.97
C GLN A 541 -40.23 -20.54 11.33
N SER A 542 -39.75 -21.27 10.33
CA SER A 542 -38.50 -20.96 9.62
C SER A 542 -38.68 -21.25 8.14
N ILE A 543 -38.54 -20.23 7.29
CA ILE A 543 -38.70 -20.34 5.85
C ILE A 543 -37.43 -19.92 5.12
N VAL A 544 -37.21 -20.50 3.95
CA VAL A 544 -36.18 -20.06 3.00
C VAL A 544 -36.86 -19.58 1.72
N ARG A 545 -36.41 -18.44 1.21
CA ARG A 545 -36.85 -17.81 -0.04
C ARG A 545 -35.65 -17.36 -0.85
N HIS A 546 -35.83 -17.23 -2.16
CA HIS A 546 -34.77 -16.84 -3.08
C HIS A 546 -35.21 -15.65 -3.93
N PRO A 547 -34.48 -14.54 -3.88
CA PRO A 547 -34.72 -13.41 -4.76
C PRO A 547 -34.76 -13.79 -6.24
N ALA A 548 -35.77 -13.29 -6.93
CA ALA A 548 -35.90 -13.37 -8.37
C ALA A 548 -36.15 -11.97 -8.93
N LEU A 549 -35.26 -11.50 -9.80
CA LEU A 549 -35.37 -10.22 -10.49
C LEU A 549 -35.54 -10.47 -11.98
N LYS A 550 -36.70 -10.10 -12.53
CA LYS A 550 -37.09 -10.38 -13.92
C LYS A 550 -37.47 -9.10 -14.67
N PRO A 551 -36.85 -8.82 -15.83
CA PRO A 551 -37.40 -7.83 -16.74
C PRO A 551 -38.71 -8.34 -17.35
N LEU A 552 -39.73 -7.48 -17.35
CA LEU A 552 -41.02 -7.74 -17.99
C LEU A 552 -41.05 -7.20 -19.43
N ASP A 553 -40.17 -6.26 -19.75
CA ASP A 553 -39.98 -5.68 -21.08
C ASP A 553 -38.52 -5.83 -21.53
N ILE A 554 -38.27 -5.66 -22.84
CA ILE A 554 -36.91 -5.57 -23.38
C ILE A 554 -36.31 -4.21 -23.04
N ALA A 555 -35.11 -4.19 -22.48
CA ALA A 555 -34.41 -2.94 -22.18
C ALA A 555 -33.94 -2.25 -23.47
N ARG A 556 -34.46 -1.05 -23.74
CA ARG A 556 -34.10 -0.21 -24.90
C ARG A 556 -33.86 1.23 -24.43
N PRO A 557 -32.82 1.93 -24.93
CA PRO A 557 -32.53 3.30 -24.50
C PRO A 557 -33.72 4.23 -24.72
N GLY A 558 -34.04 5.04 -23.71
CA GLY A 558 -35.15 6.00 -23.73
C GLY A 558 -36.55 5.40 -23.57
N GLN A 559 -36.69 4.08 -23.38
CA GLN A 559 -37.98 3.41 -23.19
C GLN A 559 -38.21 3.02 -21.73
N VAL A 560 -39.49 2.81 -21.38
CA VAL A 560 -39.88 2.27 -20.06
C VAL A 560 -39.51 0.79 -19.99
N LEU A 561 -38.78 0.41 -18.95
CA LEU A 561 -38.50 -0.96 -18.56
C LEU A 561 -39.27 -1.27 -17.28
N ARG A 562 -40.18 -2.26 -17.33
CA ARG A 562 -40.80 -2.81 -16.12
C ARG A 562 -39.99 -3.97 -15.58
N LEU A 563 -39.82 -4.00 -14.26
CA LEU A 563 -39.08 -5.03 -13.52
C LEU A 563 -40.01 -5.67 -12.49
N SER A 564 -39.96 -6.99 -12.36
CA SER A 564 -40.61 -7.73 -11.29
C SER A 564 -39.56 -8.27 -10.32
N VAL A 565 -39.79 -8.05 -9.03
CA VAL A 565 -38.97 -8.62 -7.95
C VAL A 565 -39.84 -9.51 -7.08
N ASP A 566 -39.37 -10.73 -6.84
CA ASP A 566 -40.10 -11.75 -6.08
C ASP A 566 -39.18 -12.55 -5.16
N LEU A 567 -39.75 -13.29 -4.22
CA LEU A 567 -39.08 -14.17 -3.26
C LEU A 567 -39.59 -15.60 -3.40
N LEU A 568 -38.97 -16.37 -4.29
CA LEU A 568 -39.42 -17.71 -4.69
C LEU A 568 -38.98 -18.79 -3.70
N GLU A 569 -39.65 -19.95 -3.70
CA GLU A 569 -39.22 -21.12 -2.93
C GLU A 569 -37.95 -21.78 -3.49
N THR A 570 -37.66 -21.57 -4.78
CA THR A 570 -36.50 -22.13 -5.47
C THR A 570 -35.66 -21.02 -6.08
N GLN A 571 -34.34 -21.21 -6.14
CA GLN A 571 -33.41 -20.26 -6.73
C GLN A 571 -33.74 -19.95 -8.18
N HIS A 572 -33.69 -18.66 -8.54
CA HIS A 572 -33.82 -18.23 -9.92
C HIS A 572 -32.45 -18.32 -10.62
N PRO A 573 -32.31 -19.01 -11.78
CA PRO A 573 -31.01 -19.32 -12.39
C PRO A 573 -30.22 -18.07 -12.83
N ASP A 574 -30.96 -16.98 -12.97
CA ASP A 574 -30.57 -15.77 -13.65
C ASP A 574 -30.31 -14.61 -12.66
N THR A 575 -30.68 -14.79 -11.40
CA THR A 575 -30.55 -13.77 -10.36
C THR A 575 -29.49 -14.21 -9.36
N GLU A 576 -28.41 -13.47 -9.28
CA GLU A 576 -27.34 -13.71 -8.31
C GLU A 576 -27.82 -13.25 -6.93
N SER A 577 -28.05 -14.20 -6.02
CA SER A 577 -28.46 -13.91 -4.65
C SER A 577 -28.11 -15.07 -3.73
N ALA A 578 -27.93 -14.75 -2.45
CA ALA A 578 -27.59 -15.72 -1.41
C ALA A 578 -28.81 -16.07 -0.55
N GLY A 579 -30.01 -16.18 -1.11
CA GLY A 579 -31.26 -16.56 -0.42
C GLY A 579 -31.63 -15.74 0.83
N LEU A 580 -32.85 -15.90 1.34
CA LEU A 580 -33.36 -15.30 2.57
C LEU A 580 -33.97 -16.38 3.45
N SER A 581 -33.39 -16.60 4.63
CA SER A 581 -33.82 -17.50 5.68
C SER A 581 -34.42 -16.64 6.77
N ILE A 582 -35.73 -16.76 6.96
CA ILE A 582 -36.45 -16.04 8.01
C ILE A 582 -36.77 -17.07 9.07
N SER A 583 -36.20 -16.92 10.26
CA SER A 583 -36.33 -17.89 11.35
C SER A 583 -36.95 -17.24 12.59
N LYS A 584 -37.49 -18.06 13.50
CA LYS A 584 -38.20 -17.61 14.72
C LYS A 584 -39.43 -16.75 14.40
N LEU A 585 -40.15 -17.09 13.34
CA LEU A 585 -41.45 -16.50 13.06
C LEU A 585 -42.46 -16.91 14.11
N GLU A 586 -43.41 -16.03 14.41
CA GLU A 586 -44.56 -16.34 15.27
C GLU A 586 -45.25 -17.65 14.80
N PRO A 587 -45.67 -18.56 15.69
CA PRO A 587 -46.26 -19.86 15.32
C PRO A 587 -47.44 -19.76 14.33
N ASN A 588 -48.15 -18.63 14.34
CA ASN A 588 -49.34 -18.34 13.54
C ASN A 588 -49.11 -17.27 12.46
N TRP A 589 -47.87 -17.01 12.04
CA TRP A 589 -47.59 -16.06 10.96
C TRP A 589 -48.34 -16.45 9.68
N SER A 590 -48.78 -15.44 8.93
CA SER A 590 -49.53 -15.64 7.68
C SER A 590 -48.95 -14.88 6.50
N ARG A 591 -48.41 -13.68 6.76
CA ARG A 591 -47.81 -12.79 5.76
C ARG A 591 -46.61 -12.07 6.34
N LEU A 592 -45.56 -11.91 5.55
CA LEU A 592 -44.37 -11.13 5.88
C LEU A 592 -44.16 -10.09 4.79
N PRO A 593 -44.32 -8.78 5.09
CA PRO A 593 -43.95 -7.73 4.16
C PRO A 593 -42.42 -7.62 4.13
N ILE A 594 -41.82 -7.96 2.99
CA ILE A 594 -40.38 -7.74 2.75
C ILE A 594 -40.27 -6.51 1.86
N GLU A 595 -39.72 -5.43 2.41
CA GLU A 595 -39.46 -4.22 1.65
C GLU A 595 -38.32 -4.46 0.67
N VAL A 596 -38.40 -3.85 -0.50
CA VAL A 596 -37.40 -3.98 -1.55
C VAL A 596 -37.12 -2.64 -2.21
N ARG A 597 -35.84 -2.35 -2.45
CA ARG A 597 -35.40 -1.18 -3.18
C ARG A 597 -34.49 -1.56 -4.36
N LEU A 598 -34.65 -0.85 -5.49
CA LEU A 598 -33.85 -1.05 -6.69
C LEU A 598 -32.79 0.04 -6.90
N LEU A 599 -31.62 -0.38 -7.38
CA LEU A 599 -30.52 0.49 -7.80
C LEU A 599 -30.01 0.08 -9.18
N CYS A 600 -29.90 1.06 -10.08
CA CYS A 600 -29.21 0.93 -11.36
C CYS A 600 -28.76 2.32 -11.82
N SER A 601 -27.52 2.43 -12.34
CA SER A 601 -26.94 3.68 -12.84
C SER A 601 -27.71 4.27 -14.02
N ASP A 602 -28.31 3.40 -14.83
CA ASP A 602 -28.89 3.73 -16.12
C ASP A 602 -30.42 3.60 -16.15
N LEU A 603 -31.05 3.50 -14.97
CA LEU A 603 -32.50 3.55 -14.82
C LEU A 603 -32.93 4.81 -14.07
N MET A 604 -33.88 5.53 -14.65
CA MET A 604 -34.52 6.69 -14.06
C MET A 604 -35.88 6.28 -13.49
N PHE A 605 -35.98 6.21 -12.17
CA PHE A 605 -37.23 5.98 -11.46
C PHE A 605 -37.93 7.30 -11.15
N GLU A 606 -39.26 7.29 -11.14
CA GLU A 606 -40.04 8.37 -10.52
C GLU A 606 -39.76 8.44 -9.01
N PRO A 607 -40.04 9.57 -8.31
CA PRO A 607 -39.88 9.65 -6.86
C PRO A 607 -40.57 8.50 -6.13
N ASP A 608 -39.84 7.84 -5.23
CA ASP A 608 -40.23 6.58 -4.54
C ASP A 608 -40.57 5.37 -5.44
N GLY A 609 -40.47 5.51 -6.77
CA GLY A 609 -40.71 4.45 -7.74
C GLY A 609 -39.64 3.35 -7.74
N ASP A 610 -38.55 3.54 -7.00
CA ASP A 610 -37.51 2.56 -6.74
C ASP A 610 -37.81 1.65 -5.53
N LYS A 611 -38.91 1.88 -4.79
CA LYS A 611 -39.32 1.09 -3.61
C LYS A 611 -40.57 0.24 -3.87
N GLY A 612 -40.63 -0.92 -3.21
CA GLY A 612 -41.78 -1.83 -3.28
C GLY A 612 -41.82 -2.79 -2.09
N ILE A 613 -42.86 -3.62 -2.04
CA ILE A 613 -43.02 -4.66 -1.01
C ILE A 613 -43.28 -6.00 -1.69
N VAL A 614 -42.44 -6.99 -1.43
CA VAL A 614 -42.70 -8.40 -1.73
C VAL A 614 -43.43 -9.01 -0.55
N MET A 615 -44.67 -9.47 -0.76
CA MET A 615 -45.46 -10.08 0.31
C MET A 615 -45.23 -11.59 0.34
N VAL A 616 -44.41 -12.07 1.26
CA VAL A 616 -44.22 -13.52 1.46
C VAL A 616 -45.42 -14.09 2.20
N GLN A 617 -45.98 -15.19 1.71
CA GLN A 617 -47.17 -15.82 2.27
C GLN A 617 -46.83 -17.22 2.78
N ARG A 618 -47.40 -17.62 3.91
CA ARG A 618 -47.24 -18.98 4.44
C ARG A 618 -47.96 -19.99 3.54
N ASN A 619 -47.26 -21.05 3.18
CA ASN A 619 -47.75 -22.18 2.36
C ASN A 619 -48.30 -21.74 0.99
N LYS A 620 -47.89 -20.57 0.50
CA LYS A 620 -48.35 -19.97 -0.76
C LYS A 620 -47.21 -19.20 -1.42
N LYS A 621 -47.31 -19.05 -2.74
CA LYS A 621 -46.42 -18.17 -3.50
C LYS A 621 -46.49 -16.74 -2.97
N SER A 622 -45.34 -16.08 -2.93
CA SER A 622 -45.24 -14.66 -2.64
C SER A 622 -45.96 -13.81 -3.69
N ILE A 623 -46.31 -12.58 -3.29
CA ILE A 623 -46.80 -11.55 -4.21
C ILE A 623 -45.62 -10.66 -4.56
N ALA A 624 -45.21 -10.70 -5.83
CA ALA A 624 -44.09 -9.95 -6.36
C ALA A 624 -44.35 -8.42 -6.36
N ALA A 625 -43.30 -7.64 -6.16
CA ALA A 625 -43.28 -6.21 -6.39
C ALA A 625 -42.99 -5.91 -7.87
N THR A 626 -43.62 -4.87 -8.42
CA THR A 626 -43.38 -4.42 -9.81
C THR A 626 -42.93 -2.98 -9.80
N PHE A 627 -41.88 -2.70 -10.59
CA PHE A 627 -41.23 -1.40 -10.69
C PHE A 627 -41.25 -0.94 -12.15
N SER A 628 -41.30 0.36 -12.38
CA SER A 628 -41.22 0.96 -13.71
C SER A 628 -40.15 2.05 -13.70
N ALA A 629 -39.22 2.00 -14.65
CA ALA A 629 -38.19 3.02 -14.82
C ALA A 629 -37.93 3.29 -16.30
N ILE A 630 -37.45 4.48 -16.63
CA ILE A 630 -37.01 4.83 -17.98
C ILE A 630 -35.53 4.48 -18.11
N VAL A 631 -35.17 3.71 -19.14
CA VAL A 631 -33.76 3.44 -19.47
C VAL A 631 -33.12 4.72 -19.98
N ASN A 632 -31.98 5.11 -19.42
CA ASN A 632 -31.24 6.28 -19.84
C ASN A 632 -31.00 6.26 -21.38
N PRO A 633 -31.36 7.32 -22.12
CA PRO A 633 -31.20 7.36 -23.58
C PRO A 633 -29.78 7.10 -24.08
N ASN A 634 -28.77 7.33 -23.24
CA ASN A 634 -27.36 7.10 -23.57
C ASN A 634 -26.82 5.75 -23.08
N ALA A 635 -27.65 4.93 -22.42
CA ALA A 635 -27.23 3.63 -21.92
C ALA A 635 -26.92 2.66 -23.07
N SER A 636 -25.84 1.88 -22.94
CA SER A 636 -25.45 0.86 -23.91
C SER A 636 -24.78 -0.32 -23.22
N GLY A 637 -24.76 -1.48 -23.88
CA GLY A 637 -24.22 -2.71 -23.30
C GLY A 637 -25.25 -3.39 -22.38
N GLU A 638 -25.07 -3.25 -21.06
CA GLU A 638 -25.84 -3.99 -20.06
C GLU A 638 -26.23 -3.09 -18.87
N LEU A 639 -27.44 -3.29 -18.34
CA LEU A 639 -27.89 -2.71 -17.08
C LEU A 639 -27.52 -3.67 -15.93
N THR A 640 -26.76 -3.20 -14.94
CA THR A 640 -26.65 -3.90 -13.66
C THR A 640 -27.72 -3.37 -12.72
N VAL A 641 -28.70 -4.21 -12.39
CA VAL A 641 -29.74 -3.91 -11.40
C VAL A 641 -29.43 -4.64 -10.10
N VAL A 642 -29.39 -3.90 -9.00
CA VAL A 642 -29.28 -4.43 -7.64
C VAL A 642 -30.61 -4.23 -6.93
N ALA A 643 -31.16 -5.30 -6.34
CA ALA A 643 -32.32 -5.26 -5.46
C ALA A 643 -31.86 -5.53 -4.03
N THR A 644 -32.21 -4.67 -3.09
CA THR A 644 -31.93 -4.87 -1.66
C THR A 644 -33.24 -5.11 -0.92
N PHE A 645 -33.21 -6.05 0.02
CA PHE A 645 -34.37 -6.53 0.76
C PHE A 645 -34.24 -6.13 2.22
N GLU A 646 -35.37 -5.76 2.82
CA GLU A 646 -35.45 -5.29 4.20
C GLU A 646 -36.64 -5.93 4.91
N TYR A 647 -36.47 -6.24 6.20
CA TYR A 647 -37.53 -6.71 7.07
C TYR A 647 -37.39 -6.07 8.45
N GLY A 648 -38.44 -5.37 8.90
CA GLY A 648 -38.44 -4.67 10.19
C GLY A 648 -37.29 -3.68 10.32
N GLY A 649 -37.07 -2.86 9.28
CA GLY A 649 -36.02 -1.84 9.23
C GLY A 649 -34.57 -2.36 9.15
N ARG A 650 -34.40 -3.69 9.07
CA ARG A 650 -33.09 -4.32 8.93
C ARG A 650 -32.87 -4.86 7.53
N PHE A 651 -31.70 -4.56 6.99
CA PHE A 651 -31.21 -5.17 5.76
C PHE A 651 -31.21 -6.70 5.89
N CYS A 652 -31.88 -7.38 4.96
CA CYS A 652 -32.08 -8.82 5.00
C CYS A 652 -31.65 -9.57 3.73
N GLY A 653 -30.97 -8.90 2.81
CA GLY A 653 -30.37 -9.54 1.65
C GLY A 653 -30.26 -8.61 0.45
N ALA A 654 -29.47 -9.02 -0.55
CA ALA A 654 -29.44 -8.37 -1.84
C ALA A 654 -29.43 -9.40 -2.97
N ALA A 655 -29.86 -8.94 -4.14
CA ALA A 655 -29.83 -9.68 -5.38
C ALA A 655 -29.33 -8.81 -6.52
N ARG A 656 -28.56 -9.39 -7.43
CA ARG A 656 -28.05 -8.72 -8.61
C ARG A 656 -28.56 -9.41 -9.88
N ARG A 657 -28.93 -8.61 -10.88
CA ARG A 657 -29.25 -9.06 -12.23
C ARG A 657 -28.58 -8.17 -13.25
N VAL A 658 -27.97 -8.78 -14.24
CA VAL A 658 -27.47 -8.11 -15.45
C VAL A 658 -28.51 -8.28 -16.54
N ILE A 659 -28.91 -7.18 -17.19
CA ILE A 659 -29.94 -7.14 -18.23
C ILE A 659 -29.32 -6.52 -19.49
N PRO A 660 -29.24 -7.23 -20.62
CA PRO A 660 -28.68 -6.67 -21.85
C PRO A 660 -29.59 -5.58 -22.44
N ILE A 661 -28.99 -4.54 -23.02
CA ILE A 661 -29.70 -3.46 -23.70
C ILE A 661 -29.71 -3.74 -25.21
N GLU A 662 -30.90 -3.80 -25.81
CA GLU A 662 -31.02 -3.95 -27.27
C GLU A 662 -30.83 -2.60 -27.99
N PRO A 663 -30.02 -2.55 -29.07
CA PRO A 663 -29.87 -1.33 -29.88
C PRO A 663 -31.21 -0.89 -30.46
N GLY A 664 -31.54 0.40 -30.31
CA GLY A 664 -32.73 1.00 -30.92
C GLY A 664 -32.62 1.04 -32.45
N ALA A 665 -33.66 0.60 -33.15
CA ALA A 665 -33.70 0.62 -34.61
C ALA A 665 -33.80 2.06 -35.14
N ALA A 666 -32.72 2.58 -35.72
CA ALA A 666 -32.75 3.69 -36.66
C ALA A 666 -32.32 3.16 -38.04
N GLY A 667 -33.28 3.00 -38.96
CA GLY A 667 -33.15 2.94 -40.43
C GLY A 667 -32.17 1.94 -41.08
N LEU A 668 -32.71 0.94 -41.80
CA LEU A 668 -32.01 0.11 -42.81
C LEU A 668 -32.48 0.53 -44.24
N PRO A 669 -31.76 0.27 -45.38
CA PRO A 669 -31.20 -1.05 -45.74
C PRO A 669 -29.90 -1.13 -46.62
N GLY A 670 -29.27 -2.33 -46.67
CA GLY A 670 -28.40 -2.83 -47.76
C GLY A 670 -27.19 -3.71 -47.35
N PRO A 671 -26.87 -4.87 -47.99
CA PRO A 671 -26.21 -6.05 -47.35
C PRO A 671 -24.72 -6.31 -47.69
N SER A 672 -24.13 -7.29 -46.97
CA SER A 672 -22.79 -7.96 -47.06
C SER A 672 -21.75 -7.48 -46.02
N SER A 673 -20.95 -8.29 -45.30
CA SER A 673 -20.68 -9.74 -45.28
C SER A 673 -20.00 -10.16 -43.95
N SER A 674 -20.41 -11.33 -43.44
CA SER A 674 -19.72 -12.33 -42.57
C SER A 674 -18.32 -12.12 -41.94
N GLY A 675 -18.23 -12.48 -40.64
CA GLY A 675 -17.06 -13.04 -39.92
C GLY A 675 -16.34 -12.04 -39.00
N VAL A 676 -16.11 -12.24 -37.69
CA VAL A 676 -15.78 -13.46 -36.93
C VAL A 676 -16.19 -13.25 -35.46
N ALA A 677 -16.81 -14.25 -34.84
CA ALA A 677 -17.04 -14.32 -33.41
C ALA A 677 -15.75 -14.77 -32.70
N THR A 678 -15.27 -13.99 -31.72
CA THR A 678 -14.26 -14.44 -30.77
C THR A 678 -14.93 -14.62 -29.41
N GLY A 679 -14.99 -15.87 -28.97
CA GLY A 679 -15.64 -16.30 -27.73
C GLY A 679 -15.05 -15.62 -26.49
N SER A 680 -15.96 -15.10 -25.66
CA SER A 680 -15.70 -14.74 -24.28
C SER A 680 -15.54 -16.03 -23.47
N SER A 681 -14.37 -16.23 -22.90
CA SER A 681 -14.04 -17.34 -22.02
C SER A 681 -14.87 -17.28 -20.73
N SER A 682 -15.86 -18.15 -20.61
CA SER A 682 -16.40 -18.57 -19.33
C SER A 682 -15.29 -19.27 -18.55
N ARG A 683 -14.83 -18.66 -17.45
CA ARG A 683 -14.05 -19.40 -16.46
C ARG A 683 -15.00 -20.36 -15.73
N ASP A 684 -14.78 -21.64 -15.93
CA ASP A 684 -15.36 -22.73 -15.14
C ASP A 684 -15.25 -22.42 -13.65
N ARG A 685 -16.39 -22.35 -12.97
CA ARG A 685 -16.46 -22.52 -11.52
C ARG A 685 -16.82 -23.97 -11.25
N ASP A 686 -15.93 -24.63 -10.53
CA ASP A 686 -16.09 -25.98 -9.99
C ASP A 686 -17.41 -26.11 -9.20
N PRO A 687 -18.35 -27.01 -9.58
CA PRO A 687 -19.67 -27.13 -8.95
C PRO A 687 -19.66 -27.75 -7.53
N SER A 688 -18.52 -28.19 -6.99
CA SER A 688 -18.48 -29.05 -5.80
C SER A 688 -18.39 -28.35 -4.43
N VAL A 689 -18.74 -27.06 -4.33
CA VAL A 689 -18.87 -26.36 -3.02
C VAL A 689 -20.22 -25.64 -2.93
N GLN A 690 -21.33 -26.38 -2.98
CA GLN A 690 -22.65 -25.86 -2.62
C GLN A 690 -22.94 -26.11 -1.13
N GLY A 691 -22.37 -25.27 -0.27
CA GLY A 691 -23.06 -24.89 0.96
C GLY A 691 -23.89 -23.67 0.63
N GLN A 692 -25.20 -23.83 0.36
CA GLN A 692 -26.08 -22.71 0.04
C GLN A 692 -26.07 -21.70 1.21
N SER A 693 -25.41 -20.55 1.02
CA SER A 693 -25.53 -19.44 1.95
C SER A 693 -26.93 -18.87 1.82
N VAL A 694 -27.61 -18.70 2.95
CA VAL A 694 -28.94 -18.08 3.06
C VAL A 694 -28.83 -16.91 4.05
N PHE A 695 -29.41 -15.75 3.75
CA PHE A 695 -29.42 -14.62 4.68
C PHE A 695 -30.28 -14.93 5.90
N ALA A 696 -29.73 -14.97 7.11
CA ALA A 696 -30.53 -15.21 8.32
C ALA A 696 -31.13 -13.91 8.86
N ILE A 697 -32.46 -13.82 8.92
CA ILE A 697 -33.17 -12.71 9.58
C ILE A 697 -33.35 -13.03 11.06
N GLU A 698 -32.84 -12.14 11.91
CA GLU A 698 -33.11 -12.13 13.35
C GLU A 698 -34.25 -11.14 13.63
N ALA A 699 -35.49 -11.64 13.71
CA ALA A 699 -36.69 -10.81 13.81
C ALA A 699 -36.76 -9.90 15.06
N ASP A 700 -35.94 -10.15 16.08
CA ASP A 700 -35.85 -9.39 17.33
C ASP A 700 -34.58 -8.54 17.44
N ALA A 701 -33.74 -8.48 16.40
CA ALA A 701 -32.55 -7.64 16.39
C ALA A 701 -32.92 -6.15 16.29
N GLN A 702 -32.24 -5.31 17.07
CA GLN A 702 -32.48 -3.86 17.08
C GLN A 702 -31.93 -3.21 15.81
N GLU A 703 -32.70 -2.35 15.14
CA GLU A 703 -32.28 -1.66 13.92
C GLU A 703 -31.29 -0.50 14.19
N PRO A 704 -30.31 -0.24 13.29
CA PRO A 704 -29.53 0.99 13.30
C PRO A 704 -30.37 2.16 12.76
N HIS A 705 -30.03 3.40 13.13
CA HIS A 705 -30.77 4.57 12.62
C HIS A 705 -30.44 4.88 11.15
N LEU A 706 -29.24 4.51 10.70
CA LEU A 706 -28.79 4.70 9.33
C LEU A 706 -27.99 3.50 8.86
N THR A 707 -28.42 2.88 7.76
CA THR A 707 -27.59 1.94 7.00
C THR A 707 -27.19 2.58 5.67
N VAL A 708 -25.90 2.56 5.37
CA VAL A 708 -25.30 3.08 4.14
C VAL A 708 -24.74 1.93 3.34
N GLN A 709 -25.34 1.65 2.18
CA GLN A 709 -24.85 0.66 1.24
C GLN A 709 -24.05 1.33 0.13
N ILE A 710 -22.86 0.83 -0.15
CA ILE A 710 -21.93 1.40 -1.11
C ILE A 710 -21.54 0.32 -2.13
N HIS A 711 -21.88 0.54 -3.41
CA HIS A 711 -21.70 -0.42 -4.49
C HIS A 711 -20.71 0.05 -5.55
N ARG A 712 -19.92 -0.89 -6.07
CA ARG A 712 -19.08 -0.71 -7.26
C ARG A 712 -19.75 -1.35 -8.47
N LEU A 713 -20.65 -0.61 -9.13
CA LEU A 713 -21.43 -1.14 -10.25
C LEU A 713 -20.63 -1.21 -11.57
N GLU A 714 -19.71 -0.27 -11.80
CA GLU A 714 -18.90 -0.19 -13.02
C GLU A 714 -17.53 -0.90 -12.83
N LYS A 715 -17.37 -2.12 -13.38
CA LYS A 715 -16.11 -2.90 -13.27
C LYS A 715 -14.89 -2.17 -13.87
N GLY A 716 -15.09 -1.29 -14.85
CA GLY A 716 -14.02 -0.53 -15.52
C GLY A 716 -13.66 0.80 -14.84
N ASN A 717 -14.39 1.21 -13.79
CA ASN A 717 -14.19 2.50 -13.14
C ASN A 717 -14.31 2.37 -11.61
N PRO A 718 -13.26 1.87 -10.93
CA PRO A 718 -13.29 1.62 -9.49
C PRO A 718 -13.43 2.89 -8.63
N ARG A 719 -13.33 4.08 -9.25
CA ARG A 719 -13.45 5.39 -8.59
C ARG A 719 -14.90 5.82 -8.36
N ARG A 720 -15.85 5.23 -9.10
CA ARG A 720 -17.26 5.60 -9.02
C ARG A 720 -18.00 4.68 -8.07
N LEU A 721 -18.58 5.26 -7.03
CA LEU A 721 -19.32 4.56 -5.98
C LEU A 721 -20.79 4.98 -5.99
N TYR A 722 -21.67 4.02 -5.81
CA TYR A 722 -23.11 4.22 -5.72
C TYR A 722 -23.58 3.97 -4.29
N TRP A 723 -24.25 4.96 -3.70
CA TRP A 723 -24.71 4.93 -2.32
C TRP A 723 -26.23 4.76 -2.28
N MET A 724 -26.69 3.90 -1.37
CA MET A 724 -28.09 3.82 -0.94
C MET A 724 -28.17 3.96 0.57
N LEU A 725 -29.18 4.69 1.03
CA LEU A 725 -29.40 4.99 2.43
C LEU A 725 -30.71 4.37 2.88
N GLN A 726 -30.67 3.73 4.05
CA GLN A 726 -31.82 3.20 4.74
C GLN A 726 -31.94 3.92 6.08
N VAL A 727 -33.12 4.48 6.34
CA VAL A 727 -33.46 5.19 7.57
C VAL A 727 -34.73 4.56 8.10
N PRO A 728 -34.62 3.53 8.95
CA PRO A 728 -35.79 2.79 9.42
C PRO A 728 -36.54 3.53 10.56
N VAL A 729 -35.90 4.53 11.15
CA VAL A 729 -36.49 5.38 12.19
C VAL A 729 -37.27 6.55 11.59
N ASP A 730 -38.35 6.97 12.26
CA ASP A 730 -39.16 8.11 11.82
C ASP A 730 -38.37 9.42 11.82
N CYS A 731 -37.97 9.92 10.64
CA CYS A 731 -37.18 11.15 10.55
C CYS A 731 -37.82 12.22 9.65
N GLU A 732 -38.06 13.41 10.20
CA GLU A 732 -38.53 14.57 9.44
C GLU A 732 -37.39 15.24 8.66
N GLY A 733 -37.69 15.75 7.46
CA GLY A 733 -36.72 16.51 6.66
C GLY A 733 -35.74 15.66 5.85
N LEU A 734 -36.03 14.37 5.65
CA LEU A 734 -35.28 13.50 4.74
C LEU A 734 -35.37 14.01 3.28
N PRO A 735 -34.31 13.83 2.48
CA PRO A 735 -34.34 14.17 1.06
C PRO A 735 -35.31 13.26 0.30
N SER A 736 -35.87 13.77 -0.81
CA SER A 736 -36.78 12.99 -1.68
C SER A 736 -36.11 11.76 -2.30
N ARG A 737 -34.78 11.74 -2.38
CA ARG A 737 -33.99 10.62 -2.89
C ARG A 737 -32.95 10.19 -1.86
N LEU A 738 -33.02 8.92 -1.44
CA LEU A 738 -32.08 8.28 -0.50
C LEU A 738 -30.97 7.50 -1.20
N SER A 739 -30.58 7.93 -2.40
CA SER A 739 -29.50 7.34 -3.19
C SER A 739 -28.73 8.41 -3.95
N GLY A 740 -27.47 8.12 -4.27
CA GLY A 740 -26.61 9.03 -5.01
C GLY A 740 -25.31 8.37 -5.44
N GLU A 741 -24.55 9.06 -6.29
CA GLU A 741 -23.25 8.58 -6.75
C GLU A 741 -22.15 9.58 -6.42
N VAL A 742 -20.92 9.09 -6.35
CA VAL A 742 -19.73 9.91 -6.20
C VAL A 742 -18.56 9.33 -6.99
N ASP A 743 -17.79 10.20 -7.64
CA ASP A 743 -16.48 9.86 -8.18
C ASP A 743 -15.40 10.35 -7.19
N LEU A 744 -14.60 9.42 -6.69
CA LEU A 744 -13.54 9.69 -5.73
C LEU A 744 -12.37 10.48 -6.33
N GLY A 745 -12.27 10.59 -7.66
CA GLY A 745 -11.24 11.32 -8.39
C GLY A 745 -9.85 10.65 -8.40
N SER A 746 -9.62 9.67 -7.52
CA SER A 746 -8.40 8.89 -7.37
C SER A 746 -8.73 7.43 -7.06
N ASP A 747 -7.76 6.53 -7.25
CA ASP A 747 -7.91 5.13 -6.85
C ASP A 747 -8.12 5.01 -5.31
N PRO A 748 -9.14 4.26 -4.83
CA PRO A 748 -9.47 4.16 -3.40
C PRO A 748 -8.36 3.54 -2.56
N ALA A 749 -7.68 2.51 -3.08
CA ALA A 749 -6.62 1.81 -2.35
C ALA A 749 -5.39 2.72 -2.20
N ALA A 750 -4.97 3.37 -3.29
CA ALA A 750 -3.86 4.33 -3.25
C ALA A 750 -4.16 5.53 -2.32
N PHE A 751 -5.40 6.04 -2.33
CA PHE A 751 -5.81 7.10 -1.41
C PHE A 751 -5.71 6.66 0.05
N PHE A 752 -6.21 5.46 0.36
CA PHE A 752 -6.14 4.92 1.72
C PHE A 752 -4.71 4.70 2.21
N GLN A 753 -3.82 4.18 1.36
CA GLN A 753 -2.40 4.05 1.67
C GLN A 753 -1.78 5.40 2.06
N SER A 754 -2.11 6.48 1.33
CA SER A 754 -1.66 7.84 1.66
C SER A 754 -2.17 8.29 3.03
N VAL A 755 -3.46 8.06 3.33
CA VAL A 755 -4.08 8.41 4.61
C VAL A 755 -3.40 7.72 5.78
N ALA A 756 -3.17 6.41 5.70
CA ALA A 756 -2.56 5.67 6.81
C ALA A 756 -1.09 6.01 7.03
N ASN A 757 -0.33 6.26 5.94
CA ASN A 757 1.04 6.73 6.05
C ASN A 757 1.11 8.08 6.77
N ALA A 758 0.22 9.01 6.41
CA ALA A 758 0.15 10.31 7.07
C ALA A 758 -0.35 10.21 8.52
N ALA A 759 -1.31 9.33 8.81
CA ALA A 759 -1.82 9.06 10.16
C ALA A 759 -0.72 8.52 11.09
N ARG A 760 0.18 7.68 10.58
CA ARG A 760 1.33 7.13 11.32
C ARG A 760 2.34 8.19 11.74
N GLU A 761 2.50 9.25 10.93
CA GLU A 761 3.44 10.34 11.23
C GLU A 761 2.88 11.33 12.28
N GLN A 762 1.61 11.21 12.66
CA GLN A 762 0.98 12.12 13.61
C GLN A 762 1.43 11.87 15.06
N ARG A 763 1.70 12.96 15.78
CA ARG A 763 2.10 12.91 17.19
C ARG A 763 0.90 12.84 18.13
N PRO A 764 0.94 12.01 19.19
CA PRO A 764 -0.05 12.05 20.28
C PRO A 764 -0.24 13.47 20.80
N GLY A 765 -1.50 13.88 21.04
CA GLY A 765 -1.87 15.24 21.45
C GLY A 765 -1.97 16.30 20.33
N GLU A 766 -1.30 16.14 19.18
CA GLU A 766 -1.32 17.11 18.07
C GLU A 766 -2.09 16.63 16.82
N HIS A 767 -2.38 15.33 16.76
CA HIS A 767 -2.97 14.64 15.62
C HIS A 767 -4.45 14.96 15.33
N TYR A 768 -5.24 15.35 16.33
CA TYR A 768 -6.70 15.36 16.20
C TYR A 768 -7.20 16.37 15.15
N GLU A 769 -6.58 17.55 15.07
CA GLU A 769 -6.90 18.56 14.05
C GLU A 769 -6.62 18.07 12.62
N TRP A 770 -5.57 17.28 12.44
CA TRP A 770 -5.28 16.65 11.16
C TRP A 770 -6.38 15.67 10.75
N PHE A 771 -6.86 14.85 11.70
CA PHE A 771 -7.98 13.95 11.45
C PHE A 771 -9.29 14.71 11.15
N LEU A 772 -9.53 15.86 11.77
CA LEU A 772 -10.68 16.70 11.42
C LEU A 772 -10.61 17.18 9.96
N GLY A 773 -9.43 17.62 9.52
CA GLY A 773 -9.18 18.02 8.12
C GLY A 773 -9.34 16.85 7.12
N LEU A 774 -8.79 15.68 7.45
CA LEU A 774 -9.04 14.45 6.69
C LEU A 774 -10.52 14.12 6.62
N GLY A 775 -11.22 14.20 7.76
CA GLY A 775 -12.63 13.89 7.84
C GLY A 775 -13.48 14.86 7.02
N GLN A 776 -13.10 16.14 6.94
CA GLN A 776 -13.75 17.10 6.06
C GLN A 776 -13.55 16.75 4.58
N LEU A 777 -12.34 16.31 4.20
CA LEU A 777 -12.05 15.84 2.84
C LEU A 777 -12.90 14.62 2.47
N LEU A 778 -13.03 13.65 3.38
CA LEU A 778 -13.89 12.48 3.20
C LEU A 778 -15.36 12.89 3.06
N TYR A 779 -15.83 13.81 3.91
CA TYR A 779 -17.22 14.26 3.88
C TYR A 779 -17.58 15.01 2.60
N GLN A 780 -16.65 15.81 2.05
CA GLN A 780 -16.82 16.46 0.75
C GLN A 780 -16.98 15.46 -0.41
N ARG A 781 -16.47 14.23 -0.24
CA ARG A 781 -16.58 13.12 -1.20
C ARG A 781 -17.73 12.16 -0.88
N THR A 782 -18.79 12.66 -0.23
CA THR A 782 -20.06 11.92 -0.07
C THR A 782 -21.13 12.46 -1.03
N PRO A 783 -22.17 11.70 -1.37
CA PRO A 783 -23.30 12.23 -2.13
C PRO A 783 -24.16 13.22 -1.31
N ALA A 784 -24.87 14.12 -2.00
CA ALA A 784 -25.78 15.07 -1.34
C ALA A 784 -26.87 14.38 -0.50
N ALA A 785 -27.41 13.26 -1.01
CA ALA A 785 -28.38 12.43 -0.31
C ALA A 785 -27.90 12.01 1.09
N PHE A 786 -26.61 11.65 1.24
CA PHE A 786 -26.05 11.28 2.54
C PHE A 786 -25.96 12.48 3.47
N ARG A 787 -25.43 13.62 2.99
CA ARG A 787 -25.28 14.83 3.80
C ARG A 787 -26.62 15.36 4.32
N GLU A 788 -27.63 15.40 3.45
CA GLU A 788 -28.98 15.85 3.80
C GLU A 788 -29.65 14.91 4.81
N THR A 789 -29.57 13.60 4.57
CA THR A 789 -30.08 12.57 5.49
C THR A 789 -29.41 12.63 6.86
N PHE A 790 -28.07 12.73 6.89
CA PHE A 790 -27.31 12.82 8.12
C PHE A 790 -27.66 14.09 8.91
N ARG A 791 -27.83 15.23 8.23
CA ARG A 791 -28.25 16.48 8.86
C ARG A 791 -29.64 16.36 9.51
N ALA A 792 -30.60 15.74 8.81
CA ALA A 792 -31.93 15.49 9.35
C ALA A 792 -31.89 14.62 10.61
N LEU A 793 -31.16 13.50 10.55
CA LEU A 793 -30.98 12.62 11.70
C LEU A 793 -30.27 13.32 12.87
N ARG A 794 -29.22 14.11 12.62
CA ARG A 794 -28.53 14.88 13.66
C ARG A 794 -29.41 15.93 14.30
N HIS A 795 -30.27 16.59 13.53
CA HIS A 795 -31.20 17.59 14.02
C HIS A 795 -32.24 16.96 14.96
N GLN A 796 -32.77 15.79 14.61
CA GLN A 796 -33.83 15.14 15.38
C GLN A 796 -33.33 14.29 16.56
N TYR A 797 -32.25 13.53 16.37
CA TYR A 797 -31.79 12.53 17.35
C TYR A 797 -30.52 12.91 18.11
N GLY A 798 -29.85 14.01 17.77
CA GLY A 798 -28.61 14.37 18.45
C GLY A 798 -27.43 13.45 18.09
N LYS A 799 -26.43 13.37 18.97
CA LYS A 799 -25.24 12.50 18.81
C LYS A 799 -25.56 11.10 19.31
N GLY A 800 -24.78 10.09 18.92
CA GLY A 800 -24.89 8.74 19.48
C GLY A 800 -25.84 7.78 18.77
N PHE A 801 -26.52 8.19 17.69
CA PHE A 801 -27.31 7.22 16.91
C PHE A 801 -26.41 6.27 16.10
N PRO A 802 -26.70 4.95 16.03
CA PRO A 802 -25.87 3.96 15.32
C PRO A 802 -25.93 4.05 13.80
N ILE A 803 -24.76 3.87 13.16
CA ILE A 803 -24.59 3.91 11.70
C ILE A 803 -23.90 2.62 11.22
N GLN A 804 -24.53 1.93 10.27
CA GLN A 804 -23.97 0.73 9.63
C GLN A 804 -23.53 1.04 8.21
N PHE A 805 -22.27 0.76 7.87
CA PHE A 805 -21.81 0.73 6.48
C PHE A 805 -21.82 -0.71 5.95
N ILE A 806 -22.30 -0.92 4.72
CA ILE A 806 -22.19 -2.18 3.97
C ILE A 806 -21.59 -1.83 2.61
N THR A 807 -20.39 -2.33 2.29
CA THR A 807 -19.62 -1.76 1.17
C THR A 807 -18.92 -2.82 0.32
N ASP A 808 -18.91 -2.59 -1.00
CA ASP A 808 -18.03 -3.23 -1.99
C ASP A 808 -16.66 -2.57 -2.07
N ASP A 809 -16.53 -1.33 -1.59
CA ASP A 809 -15.26 -0.59 -1.49
C ASP A 809 -14.79 -0.60 -0.03
N PRO A 810 -13.80 -1.42 0.29
CA PRO A 810 -13.37 -1.57 1.66
C PRO A 810 -12.25 -0.62 2.08
N TYR A 811 -11.67 0.14 1.16
CA TYR A 811 -10.43 0.88 1.43
C TYR A 811 -10.70 2.20 2.14
N ILE A 812 -11.80 2.87 1.82
CA ILE A 812 -12.05 4.21 2.37
C ILE A 812 -12.53 4.12 3.84
N PRO A 813 -11.88 4.84 4.78
CA PRO A 813 -12.27 4.87 6.19
C PRO A 813 -13.40 5.87 6.44
N TRP A 814 -14.60 5.57 5.93
CA TRP A 814 -15.77 6.45 6.03
C TRP A 814 -16.11 6.85 7.48
N GLU A 815 -15.77 6.03 8.47
CA GLU A 815 -15.96 6.30 9.89
C GLU A 815 -15.16 7.51 10.39
N LEU A 816 -14.11 7.91 9.67
CA LEU A 816 -13.28 9.09 9.98
C LEU A 816 -13.83 10.38 9.36
N MET A 817 -14.99 10.37 8.70
CA MET A 817 -15.55 11.59 8.12
C MET A 817 -15.95 12.61 9.20
N THR A 818 -15.87 13.90 8.85
CA THR A 818 -16.30 15.03 9.71
C THR A 818 -17.44 15.77 9.01
N PRO A 819 -18.71 15.55 9.41
CA PRO A 819 -19.86 16.23 8.82
C PRO A 819 -19.88 17.73 9.18
N THR A 820 -19.24 18.58 8.39
CA THR A 820 -19.01 20.00 8.74
C THR A 820 -20.23 20.91 8.61
N ASP A 821 -21.37 20.39 8.17
CA ASP A 821 -22.62 21.12 7.95
C ASP A 821 -23.69 20.86 9.04
N VAL A 822 -23.28 20.27 10.17
CA VAL A 822 -24.07 20.17 11.41
C VAL A 822 -23.39 20.92 12.55
N GLN A 823 -24.17 21.33 13.55
CA GLN A 823 -23.63 21.96 14.75
C GLN A 823 -22.75 20.99 15.55
N ASP A 824 -21.67 21.51 16.14
CA ASP A 824 -20.66 20.77 16.90
C ASP A 824 -20.07 19.58 16.13
N ALA A 825 -19.80 19.79 14.84
CA ALA A 825 -19.23 18.81 13.94
C ALA A 825 -17.93 18.20 14.51
N GLY A 826 -17.82 16.88 14.41
CA GLY A 826 -16.62 16.12 14.78
C GLY A 826 -16.55 14.83 13.99
N LEU A 827 -15.51 14.03 14.25
CA LEU A 827 -15.33 12.74 13.61
C LEU A 827 -16.54 11.82 13.88
N LEU A 828 -17.06 11.20 12.82
CA LEU A 828 -18.24 10.35 12.87
C LEU A 828 -18.09 9.23 13.91
N CYS A 829 -16.94 8.55 13.91
CA CYS A 829 -16.61 7.45 14.83
C CYS A 829 -16.43 7.85 16.30
N VAL A 830 -16.27 9.14 16.59
CA VAL A 830 -16.20 9.71 17.95
C VAL A 830 -17.61 10.05 18.44
N GLN A 831 -18.46 10.56 17.54
CA GLN A 831 -19.79 11.07 17.90
C GLN A 831 -20.90 10.01 17.80
N HIS A 832 -20.68 8.94 17.03
CA HIS A 832 -21.68 7.92 16.73
C HIS A 832 -21.09 6.51 16.83
N PRO A 833 -21.88 5.49 17.21
CA PRO A 833 -21.51 4.09 17.01
C PRO A 833 -21.45 3.82 15.51
N VAL A 834 -20.32 3.31 15.03
CA VAL A 834 -20.14 3.01 13.61
C VAL A 834 -19.49 1.63 13.43
N ALA A 835 -20.02 0.87 12.48
CA ALA A 835 -19.42 -0.38 12.02
C ALA A 835 -19.51 -0.49 10.49
N ARG A 836 -18.69 -1.37 9.92
CA ARG A 836 -18.72 -1.71 8.49
C ARG A 836 -18.92 -3.20 8.27
N TRP A 837 -19.41 -3.57 7.10
CA TRP A 837 -19.47 -4.96 6.65
C TRP A 837 -19.21 -5.07 5.14
N PHE A 838 -18.77 -6.23 4.70
CA PHE A 838 -18.54 -6.52 3.29
C PHE A 838 -19.80 -7.04 2.62
N LEU A 839 -20.14 -6.49 1.46
CA LEU A 839 -21.34 -6.88 0.74
C LEU A 839 -21.33 -8.39 0.39
N ASP A 840 -20.19 -8.92 -0.06
CA ASP A 840 -20.03 -10.34 -0.44
C ASP A 840 -20.34 -11.32 0.71
N TYR A 841 -20.19 -10.88 1.96
CA TYR A 841 -20.39 -11.70 3.15
C TYR A 841 -21.60 -11.27 3.98
N GLN A 842 -22.49 -10.44 3.44
CA GLN A 842 -23.65 -9.89 4.14
C GLN A 842 -24.57 -10.95 4.77
N THR A 843 -24.65 -12.16 4.20
CA THR A 843 -25.46 -13.26 4.77
C THR A 843 -24.91 -13.83 6.07
N SER A 844 -23.69 -13.45 6.47
CA SER A 844 -23.07 -13.86 7.72
C SER A 844 -23.06 -12.76 8.79
N LEU A 845 -23.60 -11.57 8.49
CA LEU A 845 -23.74 -10.49 9.47
C LEU A 845 -24.67 -10.94 10.61
N THR A 846 -24.30 -10.63 11.86
CA THR A 846 -25.07 -11.01 13.06
C THR A 846 -25.02 -9.91 14.11
N ALA A 847 -26.17 -9.57 14.69
CA ALA A 847 -26.27 -8.65 15.82
C ALA A 847 -26.07 -9.36 17.18
N ARG A 848 -25.95 -10.69 17.18
CA ARG A 848 -25.69 -11.49 18.38
C ARG A 848 -24.27 -12.02 18.37
N LEU A 849 -23.53 -11.67 19.41
CA LEU A 849 -22.23 -12.25 19.69
C LEU A 849 -22.39 -13.57 20.45
N PRO A 850 -21.59 -14.61 20.16
CA PRO A 850 -21.64 -15.85 20.92
C PRO A 850 -21.18 -15.65 22.36
N GLN A 851 -21.87 -16.31 23.30
CA GLN A 851 -21.34 -16.50 24.64
C GLN A 851 -20.32 -17.66 24.62
N GLY A 852 -19.27 -17.54 25.42
CA GLY A 852 -18.28 -18.59 25.58
C GLY A 852 -16.97 -18.11 26.16
N GLU A 853 -15.94 -18.93 26.04
CA GLU A 853 -14.60 -18.63 26.55
C GLU A 853 -13.94 -17.49 25.75
N ILE A 854 -13.03 -16.77 26.40
CA ILE A 854 -12.14 -15.81 25.75
C ILE A 854 -10.80 -16.51 25.55
N LEU A 855 -10.36 -16.65 24.30
CA LEU A 855 -9.03 -17.17 23.99
C LEU A 855 -8.10 -15.99 23.70
N THR A 856 -6.93 -15.95 24.34
CA THR A 856 -5.93 -14.91 24.09
C THR A 856 -4.61 -15.53 23.64
N ILE A 857 -4.13 -15.07 22.49
CA ILE A 857 -2.86 -15.49 21.89
C ILE A 857 -1.92 -14.28 21.92
N ALA A 858 -0.87 -14.34 22.74
CA ALA A 858 0.21 -13.38 22.74
C ALA A 858 1.53 -14.15 22.64
N PRO A 859 2.16 -14.23 21.45
CA PRO A 859 3.43 -14.93 21.30
C PRO A 859 4.54 -14.28 22.12
N ASP A 860 5.37 -15.09 22.77
CA ASP A 860 6.53 -14.60 23.54
C ASP A 860 7.79 -14.53 22.65
N TYR A 861 8.20 -13.31 22.31
CA TYR A 861 9.37 -13.06 21.48
C TYR A 861 10.67 -12.86 22.28
N GLN A 862 10.69 -13.08 23.62
CA GLN A 862 11.86 -12.80 24.47
C GLN A 862 13.16 -13.46 23.96
N TYR A 863 13.04 -14.64 23.34
CA TYR A 863 14.16 -15.42 22.79
C TYR A 863 14.15 -15.51 21.25
N HIS A 864 13.32 -14.70 20.58
CA HIS A 864 13.18 -14.77 19.13
C HIS A 864 14.39 -14.10 18.43
N PRO A 865 15.02 -14.74 17.43
CA PRO A 865 16.30 -14.28 16.87
C PRO A 865 16.25 -12.95 16.12
N HIS A 866 15.05 -12.52 15.68
CA HIS A 866 14.88 -11.38 14.77
C HIS A 866 13.72 -10.43 15.13
N LEU A 867 12.96 -10.69 16.18
CA LEU A 867 11.79 -9.88 16.56
C LEU A 867 12.01 -9.29 17.94
N ALA A 868 11.63 -8.02 18.11
CA ALA A 868 11.71 -7.37 19.40
C ALA A 868 10.65 -7.94 20.37
N PRO A 869 10.96 -8.08 21.68
CA PRO A 869 9.96 -8.42 22.69
C PRO A 869 8.81 -7.39 22.73
N LEU A 870 7.58 -7.86 22.95
CA LEU A 870 6.38 -7.03 23.14
C LEU A 870 5.82 -7.25 24.56
N PRO A 871 6.41 -6.63 25.60
CA PRO A 871 6.01 -6.86 26.98
C PRO A 871 4.57 -6.42 27.26
N GLU A 872 4.09 -5.37 26.61
CA GLU A 872 2.72 -4.88 26.73
C GLU A 872 1.69 -5.86 26.14
N ALA A 873 2.00 -6.58 25.06
CA ALA A 873 1.14 -7.64 24.51
C ALA A 873 1.04 -8.84 25.48
N GLN A 874 2.15 -9.18 26.15
CA GLN A 874 2.15 -10.19 27.21
C GLN A 874 1.36 -9.72 28.45
N GLU A 875 1.43 -8.44 28.78
CA GLU A 875 0.67 -7.83 29.88
C GLU A 875 -0.83 -7.80 29.57
N GLU A 876 -1.21 -7.37 28.37
CA GLU A 876 -2.59 -7.39 27.86
C GLU A 876 -3.20 -8.80 27.97
N SER A 877 -2.50 -9.83 27.50
CA SER A 877 -2.95 -11.22 27.65
C SER A 877 -3.09 -11.64 29.12
N ARG A 878 -2.17 -11.21 30.00
CA ARG A 878 -2.22 -11.51 31.44
C ARG A 878 -3.41 -10.82 32.12
N GLN A 879 -3.70 -9.57 31.76
CA GLN A 879 -4.85 -8.83 32.30
C GLN A 879 -6.18 -9.41 31.84
N LEU A 880 -6.29 -9.80 30.56
CA LEU A 880 -7.46 -10.52 30.07
C LEU A 880 -7.71 -11.82 30.83
N SER A 881 -6.63 -12.52 31.19
CA SER A 881 -6.70 -13.77 31.94
C SER A 881 -7.13 -13.55 33.38
N SER A 882 -6.54 -12.56 34.06
CA SER A 882 -6.81 -12.29 35.48
C SER A 882 -8.18 -11.65 35.72
N ARG A 883 -8.60 -10.72 34.87
CA ARG A 883 -9.86 -9.97 35.02
C ARG A 883 -11.05 -10.69 34.41
N PHE A 884 -10.90 -11.25 33.22
CA PHE A 884 -12.02 -11.81 32.43
C PHE A 884 -11.95 -13.32 32.25
N GLY A 885 -11.02 -14.00 32.92
CA GLY A 885 -10.88 -15.46 32.84
C GLY A 885 -10.47 -15.95 31.45
N ALA A 886 -9.75 -15.13 30.67
CA ALA A 886 -9.28 -15.54 29.36
C ALA A 886 -8.29 -16.72 29.45
N ILE A 887 -8.42 -17.68 28.53
CA ILE A 887 -7.53 -18.82 28.39
C ILE A 887 -6.36 -18.40 27.51
N ARG A 888 -5.15 -18.42 28.07
CA ARG A 888 -3.92 -18.15 27.33
C ARG A 888 -3.57 -19.33 26.44
N VAL A 889 -3.50 -19.07 25.15
CA VAL A 889 -3.09 -20.05 24.13
C VAL A 889 -1.62 -19.78 23.78
N PRO A 890 -0.74 -20.80 23.81
CA PRO A 890 0.66 -20.64 23.41
C PRO A 890 0.77 -20.13 21.98
N GLY A 891 1.68 -19.18 21.73
CA GLY A 891 1.83 -18.51 20.44
C GLY A 891 2.56 -19.31 19.37
N SER A 892 2.62 -20.64 19.46
CA SER A 892 3.24 -21.51 18.45
C SER A 892 2.26 -21.89 17.34
N ARG A 893 2.76 -22.05 16.12
CA ARG A 893 1.98 -22.34 14.92
C ARG A 893 1.10 -23.57 15.08
N LYS A 894 1.67 -24.65 15.63
CA LYS A 894 0.92 -25.89 15.87
C LYS A 894 -0.29 -25.67 16.79
N ARG A 895 -0.12 -24.88 17.86
CA ARG A 895 -1.19 -24.61 18.83
C ARG A 895 -2.25 -23.69 18.24
N VAL A 896 -1.86 -22.61 17.59
CA VAL A 896 -2.79 -21.67 16.94
C VAL A 896 -3.63 -22.37 15.88
N LEU A 897 -3.03 -23.20 15.01
CA LEU A 897 -3.77 -23.97 14.02
C LEU A 897 -4.73 -25.00 14.64
N SER A 898 -4.32 -25.69 15.71
CA SER A 898 -5.20 -26.64 16.41
C SER A 898 -6.42 -25.93 17.02
N VAL A 899 -6.26 -24.72 17.56
CA VAL A 899 -7.39 -23.89 18.02
C VAL A 899 -8.35 -23.54 16.87
N LEU A 900 -7.83 -23.17 15.70
CA LEU A 900 -8.66 -22.82 14.54
C LEU A 900 -9.36 -24.02 13.90
N THR A 901 -8.75 -25.21 13.93
CA THR A 901 -9.19 -26.39 13.16
C THR A 901 -9.84 -27.49 14.00
N GLU A 902 -9.27 -27.86 15.14
CA GLU A 902 -9.65 -29.05 15.93
C GLU A 902 -10.45 -28.66 17.19
N GLY A 903 -10.09 -27.54 17.82
CA GLY A 903 -10.78 -26.87 18.92
C GLY A 903 -11.47 -27.78 19.96
N HIS A 904 -10.71 -28.27 20.95
CA HIS A 904 -11.23 -28.96 22.15
C HIS A 904 -11.94 -28.03 23.15
N PHE A 905 -12.70 -27.05 22.66
CA PHE A 905 -13.45 -26.10 23.48
C PHE A 905 -14.94 -26.39 23.36
N ASN A 906 -15.67 -26.13 24.44
CA ASN A 906 -17.12 -26.32 24.50
C ASN A 906 -17.87 -25.14 23.88
N SER A 907 -17.37 -23.91 24.07
CA SER A 907 -17.86 -22.70 23.40
C SER A 907 -16.78 -21.62 23.41
N VAL A 908 -16.61 -20.90 22.31
CA VAL A 908 -15.66 -19.78 22.21
C VAL A 908 -16.42 -18.53 21.81
N GLY A 909 -16.38 -17.51 22.67
CA GLY A 909 -17.07 -16.24 22.46
C GLY A 909 -16.18 -15.19 21.81
N LEU A 910 -14.90 -15.18 22.17
CA LEU A 910 -13.94 -14.15 21.73
C LEU A 910 -12.57 -14.77 21.48
N LEU A 911 -11.95 -14.40 20.35
CA LEU A 911 -10.58 -14.72 20.01
C LEU A 911 -9.75 -13.43 19.95
N HIS A 912 -8.74 -13.35 20.80
CA HIS A 912 -7.86 -12.21 20.93
C HIS A 912 -6.44 -12.58 20.47
N PHE A 913 -5.81 -11.73 19.66
CA PHE A 913 -4.41 -11.86 19.26
C PHE A 913 -3.65 -10.56 19.47
N ALA A 914 -2.45 -10.65 20.05
CA ALA A 914 -1.51 -9.54 20.17
C ALA A 914 -0.07 -9.94 19.83
N GLY A 915 0.59 -9.26 18.90
CA GLY A 915 1.91 -9.69 18.43
C GLY A 915 2.50 -8.87 17.28
N HIS A 916 3.53 -9.37 16.61
CA HIS A 916 4.04 -8.75 15.39
C HIS A 916 3.22 -9.18 14.18
N GLY A 917 2.91 -8.25 13.30
CA GLY A 917 2.29 -8.48 11.99
C GLY A 917 3.18 -7.99 10.86
N LYS A 918 2.98 -8.52 9.64
CA LYS A 918 3.59 -7.98 8.43
C LYS A 918 2.77 -8.31 7.19
N TYR A 919 2.58 -7.31 6.34
CA TYR A 919 2.10 -7.53 4.97
C TYR A 919 3.21 -8.09 4.07
N SER A 920 2.89 -9.07 3.25
CA SER A 920 3.74 -9.52 2.15
C SER A 920 3.08 -9.08 0.85
N GLY A 921 3.80 -8.39 -0.05
CA GLY A 921 3.33 -8.09 -1.42
C GLY A 921 3.09 -9.31 -2.32
N ASP A 922 2.86 -10.48 -1.71
CA ASP A 922 2.42 -11.71 -2.32
C ASP A 922 0.94 -11.56 -2.72
N PRO A 923 0.61 -11.62 -4.02
CA PRO A 923 -0.77 -11.50 -4.49
C PRO A 923 -1.67 -12.68 -4.04
N VAL A 924 -1.11 -13.76 -3.50
CA VAL A 924 -1.83 -14.98 -3.10
C VAL A 924 -2.14 -15.02 -1.60
N SER A 925 -1.26 -14.49 -0.76
CA SER A 925 -1.44 -14.42 0.69
C SER A 925 -0.84 -13.13 1.23
N PRO A 926 -1.59 -12.02 1.15
CA PRO A 926 -0.99 -10.69 1.29
C PRO A 926 -0.58 -10.33 2.73
N SER A 927 -0.93 -11.12 3.75
CA SER A 927 -0.58 -10.79 5.14
C SER A 927 -0.25 -12.01 5.99
N HIS A 928 0.68 -11.82 6.94
CA HIS A 928 0.99 -12.80 7.98
C HIS A 928 1.21 -12.14 9.35
N ILE A 929 1.00 -12.92 10.41
CA ILE A 929 1.37 -12.57 11.78
C ILE A 929 2.47 -13.51 12.25
N TYR A 930 3.39 -12.99 13.05
CA TYR A 930 4.46 -13.78 13.61
C TYR A 930 3.99 -14.56 14.83
N LEU A 931 4.50 -15.77 14.94
CA LEU A 931 4.30 -16.71 16.02
C LEU A 931 5.68 -17.04 16.63
N GLU A 932 5.70 -17.74 17.75
CA GLU A 932 6.95 -18.08 18.46
C GLU A 932 7.93 -18.89 17.59
N ASP A 933 7.39 -19.74 16.71
CA ASP A 933 8.11 -20.72 15.88
C ASP A 933 7.87 -20.55 14.37
N GLY A 934 7.26 -19.44 13.94
CA GLY A 934 6.95 -19.21 12.52
C GLY A 934 5.97 -18.07 12.28
N PHE A 935 5.02 -18.27 11.37
CA PHE A 935 3.99 -17.29 11.04
C PHE A 935 2.64 -17.97 10.73
N LEU A 936 1.55 -17.22 10.89
CA LEU A 936 0.21 -17.58 10.42
C LEU A 936 -0.16 -16.64 9.28
N ARG A 937 -0.63 -17.20 8.16
CA ARG A 937 -1.06 -16.47 6.96
C ARG A 937 -2.58 -16.38 6.87
N THR A 938 -3.08 -15.42 6.11
CA THR A 938 -4.52 -15.30 5.84
C THR A 938 -5.08 -16.54 5.12
N LEU A 939 -4.29 -17.21 4.26
CA LEU A 939 -4.66 -18.49 3.66
C LEU A 939 -4.75 -19.66 4.65
N ASP A 940 -4.02 -19.61 5.77
CA ASP A 940 -4.18 -20.62 6.81
C ASP A 940 -5.57 -20.52 7.46
N VAL A 941 -6.15 -19.31 7.51
CA VAL A 941 -7.51 -19.07 7.98
C VAL A 941 -8.54 -19.46 6.93
N ARG A 942 -8.34 -19.10 5.66
CA ARG A 942 -9.21 -19.47 4.51
C ARG A 942 -9.16 -20.97 4.15
N ASN A 943 -8.72 -21.80 5.08
CA ASN A 943 -8.62 -23.24 4.90
C ASN A 943 -9.95 -23.88 5.31
N PRO A 944 -10.57 -24.73 4.47
CA PRO A 944 -11.83 -25.41 4.80
C PRO A 944 -11.81 -26.24 6.09
N LYS A 945 -10.61 -26.60 6.60
CA LYS A 945 -10.44 -27.27 7.89
C LYS A 945 -10.63 -26.35 9.10
N VAL A 946 -10.63 -25.03 8.92
CA VAL A 946 -10.91 -24.07 9.98
C VAL A 946 -12.39 -24.17 10.34
N SER A 947 -12.63 -24.75 11.51
CA SER A 947 -13.98 -25.08 11.99
C SER A 947 -14.47 -24.10 13.06
N LEU A 948 -13.56 -23.35 13.70
CA LEU A 948 -13.88 -22.51 14.86
C LEU A 948 -14.95 -21.45 14.55
N GLY A 949 -14.80 -20.73 13.44
CA GLY A 949 -15.78 -19.74 12.99
C GLY A 949 -17.14 -20.35 12.66
N ARG A 950 -17.16 -21.50 11.99
CA ARG A 950 -18.40 -22.22 11.63
C ARG A 950 -19.10 -22.81 12.85
N LYS A 951 -18.34 -23.26 13.86
CA LYS A 951 -18.82 -23.95 15.06
C LYS A 951 -19.33 -22.98 16.12
N PHE A 952 -18.59 -21.91 16.39
CA PHE A 952 -18.86 -21.01 17.53
C PHE A 952 -19.05 -19.54 17.13
N ARG A 953 -18.66 -19.16 15.91
CA ARG A 953 -18.76 -17.78 15.38
C ARG A 953 -18.13 -16.70 16.28
N PRO A 954 -16.95 -16.88 16.89
CA PRO A 954 -16.42 -15.92 17.87
C PRO A 954 -16.16 -14.54 17.25
N LEU A 955 -16.18 -13.51 18.12
CA LEU A 955 -15.67 -12.18 17.78
C LEU A 955 -14.15 -12.20 17.81
N VAL A 956 -13.49 -11.59 16.82
CA VAL A 956 -12.04 -11.52 16.77
C VAL A 956 -11.55 -10.11 17.07
N ILE A 957 -10.57 -9.99 17.97
CA ILE A 957 -9.85 -8.74 18.28
C ILE A 957 -8.36 -8.93 17.98
N PHE A 958 -7.80 -8.07 17.14
CA PHE A 958 -6.41 -8.13 16.66
C PHE A 958 -5.63 -6.86 17.01
N ASN A 959 -4.57 -7.03 17.81
CA ASN A 959 -3.56 -6.04 18.15
C ASN A 959 -2.19 -6.48 17.63
N ALA A 960 -2.00 -6.50 16.31
CA ALA A 960 -0.67 -6.76 15.75
C ALA A 960 0.06 -5.46 15.36
N CYS A 961 1.35 -5.34 15.69
CA CYS A 961 2.20 -4.19 15.35
C CYS A 961 3.10 -4.53 14.14
N GLU A 962 3.25 -3.61 13.17
CA GLU A 962 4.29 -3.74 12.13
C GLU A 962 5.56 -2.99 12.59
N VAL A 963 6.62 -3.74 12.91
CA VAL A 963 7.99 -3.18 13.05
C VAL A 963 8.74 -3.42 11.75
N GLY A 964 8.77 -2.40 10.86
CA GLY A 964 9.73 -2.31 9.76
C GLY A 964 9.14 -2.14 8.35
N ALA A 965 9.48 -1.00 7.73
CA ALA A 965 9.48 -0.66 6.29
C ALA A 965 8.42 -1.27 5.33
N ALA A 966 7.61 -0.35 4.79
CA ALA A 966 6.83 -0.40 3.53
C ALA A 966 5.60 -1.33 3.46
N THR A 967 4.45 -0.67 3.21
CA THR A 967 3.21 -1.16 2.56
C THR A 967 2.31 -2.16 3.32
N ASP A 968 1.43 -1.61 4.16
CA ASP A 968 -0.03 -1.88 4.22
C ASP A 968 -0.68 -2.90 5.20
N MET A 969 -1.03 -2.39 6.40
CA MET A 969 -2.34 -2.43 7.11
C MET A 969 -3.08 -3.75 7.46
N LEU A 970 -3.12 -4.08 8.76
CA LEU A 970 -3.86 -5.19 9.37
C LEU A 970 -5.39 -5.12 9.27
N GLY A 971 -5.96 -3.91 9.30
CA GLY A 971 -7.40 -3.66 9.25
C GLY A 971 -7.98 -3.48 7.84
N SER A 972 -7.15 -3.56 6.80
CA SER A 972 -7.57 -3.39 5.41
C SER A 972 -8.14 -4.67 4.81
N VAL A 973 -9.00 -4.52 3.79
CA VAL A 973 -9.55 -5.66 3.04
C VAL A 973 -8.59 -6.14 1.98
N GLY A 974 -8.51 -7.47 1.91
CA GLY A 974 -7.46 -8.23 1.25
C GLY A 974 -6.68 -9.12 2.24
N GLY A 975 -6.64 -8.78 3.54
CA GLY A 975 -5.85 -9.52 4.54
C GLY A 975 -6.66 -10.38 5.52
N TRP A 976 -6.88 -9.87 6.74
CA TRP A 976 -7.37 -10.64 7.88
C TRP A 976 -8.88 -10.56 8.12
N ALA A 977 -9.46 -9.36 8.07
CA ALA A 977 -10.90 -9.18 8.34
C ALA A 977 -11.76 -10.05 7.40
N GLU A 978 -11.44 -10.01 6.10
CA GLU A 978 -12.11 -10.83 5.09
C GLU A 978 -11.87 -12.33 5.32
N ALA A 979 -10.66 -12.75 5.69
CA ALA A 979 -10.35 -14.15 5.96
C ALA A 979 -11.21 -14.72 7.09
N PHE A 980 -11.34 -14.00 8.21
CA PHE A 980 -12.20 -14.45 9.33
C PHE A 980 -13.68 -14.38 8.99
N VAL A 981 -14.15 -13.29 8.37
CA VAL A 981 -15.57 -13.16 7.99
C VAL A 981 -15.98 -14.25 6.98
N SER A 982 -15.10 -14.59 6.03
CA SER A 982 -15.33 -15.67 5.07
C SER A 982 -15.51 -17.05 5.73
N GLU A 983 -14.96 -17.23 6.93
CA GLU A 983 -15.08 -18.45 7.74
C GLU A 983 -16.12 -18.34 8.87
N ARG A 984 -17.12 -17.44 8.72
CA ARG A 984 -18.32 -17.31 9.59
C ARG A 984 -18.08 -16.76 11.01
N PHE A 985 -16.95 -16.11 11.27
CA PHE A 985 -16.75 -15.36 12.51
C PHE A 985 -17.75 -14.19 12.63
N SER A 986 -18.20 -13.83 13.84
CA SER A 986 -19.25 -12.82 14.03
C SER A 986 -18.79 -11.39 13.78
N GLY A 987 -17.49 -11.15 13.80
CA GLY A 987 -16.90 -9.85 13.50
C GLY A 987 -15.40 -9.82 13.74
N PHE A 988 -14.77 -8.73 13.31
CA PHE A 988 -13.34 -8.52 13.40
C PHE A 988 -13.05 -7.07 13.78
N ILE A 989 -12.20 -6.87 14.78
CA ILE A 989 -11.77 -5.56 15.28
C ILE A 989 -10.24 -5.49 15.17
N ALA A 990 -9.73 -4.49 14.47
CA ALA A 990 -8.29 -4.27 14.35
C ALA A 990 -7.98 -2.80 14.04
N PRO A 991 -6.75 -2.33 14.34
CA PRO A 991 -6.30 -1.03 13.89
C PRO A 991 -6.01 -1.03 12.39
N LEU A 992 -6.35 0.09 11.72
CA LEU A 992 -6.04 0.31 10.31
C LEU A 992 -4.53 0.49 10.10
N TRP A 993 -3.81 1.13 11.03
CA TRP A 993 -2.37 1.39 10.96
C TRP A 993 -1.65 0.98 12.26
N PRO A 994 -0.31 0.88 12.28
CA PRO A 994 0.43 0.51 13.49
C PRO A 994 0.13 1.44 14.68
N VAL A 995 -0.07 0.85 15.85
CA VAL A 995 -0.50 1.53 17.09
C VAL A 995 0.55 1.43 18.19
N GLN A 996 0.40 2.24 19.24
CA GLN A 996 1.27 2.18 20.41
C GLN A 996 0.78 1.12 21.38
N ASP A 997 1.66 0.20 21.77
CA ASP A 997 1.29 -1.01 22.52
C ASP A 997 0.51 -0.71 23.82
N ALA A 998 0.89 0.31 24.59
CA ALA A 998 0.20 0.65 25.84
C ALA A 998 -1.26 1.15 25.61
N HIS A 999 -1.50 1.87 24.52
CA HIS A 999 -2.86 2.32 24.16
C HIS A 999 -3.68 1.20 23.51
N ALA A 1000 -3.01 0.31 22.76
CA ALA A 1000 -3.64 -0.87 22.17
C ALA A 1000 -4.21 -1.81 23.24
N ARG A 1001 -3.46 -2.02 24.34
CA ARG A 1001 -3.93 -2.73 25.53
C ARG A 1001 -5.20 -2.12 26.10
N HIS A 1002 -5.19 -0.81 26.32
CA HIS A 1002 -6.36 -0.10 26.86
C HIS A 1002 -7.60 -0.27 25.97
N VAL A 1003 -7.44 -0.29 24.65
CA VAL A 1003 -8.57 -0.52 23.73
C VAL A 1003 -9.22 -1.89 23.96
N VAL A 1004 -8.41 -2.95 24.08
CA VAL A 1004 -8.93 -4.32 24.24
C VAL A 1004 -9.61 -4.49 25.60
N GLU A 1005 -9.01 -3.96 26.66
CA GLU A 1005 -9.61 -3.98 28.00
C GLU A 1005 -10.97 -3.29 28.01
N HIS A 1006 -11.06 -2.08 27.45
CA HIS A 1006 -12.31 -1.33 27.37
C HIS A 1006 -13.38 -2.06 26.54
N LEU A 1007 -12.99 -2.68 25.42
CA LEU A 1007 -13.89 -3.46 24.58
C LEU A 1007 -14.45 -4.67 25.33
N VAL A 1008 -13.58 -5.47 25.98
CA VAL A 1008 -14.02 -6.67 26.70
C VAL A 1008 -14.88 -6.30 27.89
N GLU A 1009 -14.52 -5.27 28.65
CA GLU A 1009 -15.33 -4.71 29.74
C GLU A 1009 -16.70 -4.23 29.27
N GLY A 1010 -16.72 -3.40 28.21
CA GLY A 1010 -17.95 -2.88 27.61
C GLY A 1010 -18.93 -3.98 27.19
N LEU A 1011 -18.41 -5.05 26.59
CA LEU A 1011 -19.23 -6.17 26.12
C LEU A 1011 -19.67 -7.09 27.26
N ARG A 1012 -18.76 -7.49 28.17
CA ARG A 1012 -19.02 -8.51 29.20
C ARG A 1012 -19.72 -7.97 30.43
N GLU A 1013 -19.32 -6.79 30.89
CA GLU A 1013 -19.78 -6.23 32.17
C GLU A 1013 -20.91 -5.23 31.94
N ASN A 1014 -20.80 -4.39 30.90
CA ASN A 1014 -21.75 -3.29 30.67
C ASN A 1014 -22.85 -3.60 29.63
N GLY A 1015 -22.77 -4.75 28.95
CA GLY A 1015 -23.76 -5.17 27.95
C GLY A 1015 -23.88 -4.22 26.75
N LEU A 1016 -22.83 -3.45 26.48
CA LEU A 1016 -22.80 -2.49 25.37
C LEU A 1016 -22.76 -3.22 24.02
N THR A 1017 -23.16 -2.52 22.96
CA THR A 1017 -22.81 -2.96 21.60
C THR A 1017 -21.34 -2.68 21.35
N VAL A 1018 -20.71 -3.43 20.43
CA VAL A 1018 -19.32 -3.19 20.02
C VAL A 1018 -19.14 -1.75 19.51
N GLY A 1019 -20.09 -1.27 18.70
CA GLY A 1019 -20.06 0.09 18.16
C GLY A 1019 -20.09 1.15 19.26
N GLU A 1020 -20.92 0.97 20.30
CA GLU A 1020 -21.04 1.91 21.41
C GLU A 1020 -19.81 1.88 22.33
N ALA A 1021 -19.24 0.70 22.59
CA ALA A 1021 -17.99 0.58 23.35
C ALA A 1021 -16.84 1.34 22.65
N LEU A 1022 -16.71 1.22 21.33
CA LEU A 1022 -15.70 1.97 20.57
C LEU A 1022 -15.97 3.48 20.57
N ARG A 1023 -17.23 3.90 20.48
CA ARG A 1023 -17.60 5.33 20.53
C ARG A 1023 -17.21 5.95 21.87
N LEU A 1024 -17.60 5.32 22.98
CA LEU A 1024 -17.32 5.81 24.34
C LEU A 1024 -15.82 5.89 24.63
N LEU A 1025 -15.05 4.90 24.15
CA LEU A 1025 -13.59 4.94 24.24
C LEU A 1025 -13.03 6.17 23.51
N ARG A 1026 -13.44 6.37 22.26
CA ARG A 1026 -12.95 7.47 21.42
C ARG A 1026 -13.37 8.83 21.96
N GLU A 1027 -14.60 8.97 22.44
CA GLU A 1027 -15.08 10.21 23.07
C GLU A 1027 -14.17 10.68 24.23
N ARG A 1028 -13.58 9.73 24.98
CA ARG A 1028 -12.69 10.04 26.10
C ARG A 1028 -11.23 10.18 25.69
N GLU A 1029 -10.77 9.38 24.73
CA GLU A 1029 -9.34 9.13 24.51
C GLU A 1029 -8.83 9.60 23.14
N ALA A 1030 -9.70 9.92 22.17
CA ALA A 1030 -9.28 10.24 20.80
C ALA A 1030 -8.37 11.45 20.69
N HIS A 1031 -8.41 12.39 21.62
CA HIS A 1031 -7.48 13.54 21.65
C HIS A 1031 -6.08 13.17 22.17
N LYS A 1032 -5.95 12.05 22.90
CA LYS A 1032 -4.69 11.67 23.55
C LYS A 1032 -3.77 10.93 22.58
N SER A 1033 -4.30 10.07 21.73
CA SER A 1033 -3.50 9.26 20.80
C SER A 1033 -4.22 8.92 19.50
N PRO A 1034 -3.53 8.94 18.34
CA PRO A 1034 -4.10 8.47 17.08
C PRO A 1034 -4.45 6.97 17.10
N THR A 1035 -3.95 6.23 18.09
CA THR A 1035 -4.28 4.81 18.32
C THR A 1035 -5.79 4.59 18.40
N TYR A 1036 -6.52 5.41 19.15
CA TYR A 1036 -7.96 5.22 19.37
C TYR A 1036 -8.81 5.46 18.11
N LEU A 1037 -8.30 6.28 17.18
CA LEU A 1037 -8.95 6.54 15.88
C LEU A 1037 -8.63 5.47 14.83
N SER A 1038 -7.64 4.62 15.08
CA SER A 1038 -7.20 3.59 14.12
C SER A 1038 -8.11 2.37 14.06
N TYR A 1039 -8.80 2.03 15.16
CA TYR A 1039 -9.59 0.80 15.24
C TYR A 1039 -10.81 0.86 14.35
N VAL A 1040 -11.04 -0.19 13.57
CA VAL A 1040 -12.27 -0.38 12.79
C VAL A 1040 -12.94 -1.66 13.23
N PHE A 1041 -14.26 -1.63 13.27
CA PHE A 1041 -15.08 -2.79 13.53
C PHE A 1041 -15.76 -3.25 12.25
N VAL A 1042 -15.35 -4.43 11.78
CA VAL A 1042 -16.03 -5.17 10.73
C VAL A 1042 -17.05 -6.08 11.41
N GLY A 1043 -18.31 -5.63 11.45
CA GLY A 1043 -19.41 -6.32 12.13
C GLY A 1043 -20.73 -5.54 12.05
N ASP A 1044 -21.72 -6.05 12.78
CA ASP A 1044 -22.99 -5.36 12.97
C ASP A 1044 -22.83 -4.30 14.05
N VAL A 1045 -23.19 -3.04 13.79
CA VAL A 1045 -23.05 -1.93 14.74
C VAL A 1045 -23.82 -2.17 16.05
N MET A 1046 -24.87 -3.00 15.99
CA MET A 1046 -25.71 -3.42 17.11
C MET A 1046 -25.26 -4.74 17.74
N ALA A 1047 -24.14 -5.32 17.28
CA ALA A 1047 -23.57 -6.56 17.82
C ALA A 1047 -23.31 -6.44 19.32
N ARG A 1048 -23.94 -7.31 20.10
CA ARG A 1048 -23.76 -7.40 21.57
C ARG A 1048 -23.89 -8.83 22.06
N LEU A 1049 -23.41 -9.07 23.29
CA LEU A 1049 -23.68 -10.32 23.98
C LEU A 1049 -25.18 -10.41 24.37
N PRO A 1050 -25.78 -11.61 24.37
CA PRO A 1050 -27.15 -11.80 24.82
C PRO A 1050 -27.31 -11.37 26.29
N SER A 1051 -28.37 -10.63 26.61
CA SER A 1051 -28.68 -10.26 27.99
C SER A 1051 -29.05 -11.49 28.83
N ALA A 1052 -28.77 -11.46 30.14
CA ALA A 1052 -29.08 -12.57 31.05
C ALA A 1052 -30.58 -12.97 31.06
N VAL A 1053 -31.48 -12.05 30.72
CA VAL A 1053 -32.94 -12.28 30.61
C VAL A 1053 -33.31 -13.04 29.32
N SER A 1054 -32.56 -12.84 28.24
CA SER A 1054 -32.73 -13.54 26.95
C SER A 1054 -32.11 -14.95 26.98
N ALA A 1055 -31.01 -15.14 27.72
CA ALA A 1055 -30.40 -16.46 27.93
C ALA A 1055 -31.34 -17.46 28.63
N ALA A 1056 -32.17 -16.99 29.58
CA ALA A 1056 -33.17 -17.81 30.25
C ALA A 1056 -34.32 -18.26 29.33
N HIS A 1057 -34.70 -17.45 28.33
CA HIS A 1057 -35.72 -17.83 27.34
C HIS A 1057 -35.16 -18.78 26.27
N SER A 1058 -33.88 -18.65 25.90
CA SER A 1058 -33.22 -19.56 24.95
C SER A 1058 -32.83 -20.91 25.55
N ALA A 1059 -32.76 -21.03 26.87
CA ALA A 1059 -32.55 -22.30 27.56
C ALA A 1059 -33.89 -23.02 27.88
N ALA A 1060 -35.02 -22.31 27.74
CA ALA A 1060 -36.36 -22.83 28.00
C ALA A 1060 -37.15 -23.18 26.71
N ALA A 1061 -36.62 -22.81 25.54
CA ALA A 1061 -37.10 -23.19 24.20
C ALA A 1061 -36.10 -24.16 23.55
#